data_AF-A0A919JWM6-F1
#
_entry.id   AF-A0A919JWM6-F1
#
_cell.length_a   1.000
_cell.length_b   1.000
_cell.length_c   1.000
_cell.angle_alpha   90.00
_cell.angle_beta   90.00
_cell.angle_gamma   90.00
#
_symmetry.space_group_name_H-M   'P 1'
#
loop_
_entity.id
_entity.type
_entity.pdbx_description
1 polymer ?
#
loop_
_entity_poly.entity_id
_entity_poly.type
_entity_poly.pdbx_seq_one_letter_code
_entity_poly.pdbx_strand_id
1 'polypeptide(L)'
;MKSDRSLIKSYRCLAVIILFSVFAVAPVPAAAAEGEPTLPRNGADKVGAVELESARHSDIIDELNKLIAQAEALRAGNAEFPLQISRTRDGSDVNKAFPWVYARETKGLDLALWFARRAPIFWADEATAWLENAMEDFAGKIKANGSDPYFRLDPGPGKLAIEISAPTNSWTARAPLDSRVPADFAGGTYELIPYPFADSEGKSDLLKINYAHNGTSTFGGITVQSPLSPTVDVPEGSTIEFDVYYPKSAQGKYMRWRIRNIDSNLDSYLRDYEYNNLNPDWVGSYNGESWLRAHHSVTSSVGMSSNFVLELHGETSRPAETGTLLVADIKITAPDPNGVALPDVVNRENQSVVAPLKSVYNRENERFMVGAIGTGPVTGTRARHYKIFVDGNNLKAESTHPLGPSWLKSVTGEALSGADTTPGLGEYNFPTDAYQAIRDSGTPGEYKSHAHVLAWYNQAPAWMRQIIPANLPAGYNGTTNFYGLGNGVATKVPVDKEMSRRVQFNHTMHVMRHFLTTDAKYGSSASRGVIPFNSWDVLNEEVHESRHGELIPQDPNNWRTSLKHTNWLVAMSDNLIGGGLEEHYIYLLFKYAHIAAPNAEMAAAYKANYADLPEYMTLDGHDAGGSIDAYVVDNPPKLTYNDYGIATRSKARTVYNMVRELNTAWLSDPLYDGRPLIEDIGIQGHDSVGKTLASDNQYAMALYATLVDQGLVSGISYSEFDLKMPTSAPGGGAIAPAVLNVRQSDALGYEYALMYKLFTKFAPYIDHIISWGVSGSGWQGSYVLFDGEDNANAGYYGAVKPDRFILGHSYLDDYFEGEYEKIQDGYQIDLGDLGTYTR
;
A
#
# COMPACT_ATOMS: atom_id res chain seq x y z
N MET A 1 33.73 -39.99 68.47
CA MET A 1 32.67 -40.91 68.96
C MET A 1 31.34 -40.36 68.47
N LYS A 2 30.47 -41.01 67.71
CA LYS A 2 30.27 -42.38 67.20
C LYS A 2 29.30 -42.22 65.99
N SER A 3 29.66 -42.68 64.78
CA SER A 3 29.09 -43.86 64.04
C SER A 3 27.57 -43.76 63.73
N ASP A 4 26.98 -44.10 62.58
CA ASP A 4 27.29 -44.81 61.32
C ASP A 4 26.06 -44.53 60.40
N ARG A 5 26.07 -44.56 59.05
CA ARG A 5 26.58 -45.56 58.12
C ARG A 5 26.92 -44.96 56.75
N SER A 6 27.99 -45.49 56.16
CA SER A 6 28.43 -45.36 54.77
C SER A 6 28.46 -46.74 54.08
N LEU A 7 28.51 -46.73 52.73
CA LEU A 7 29.36 -47.54 51.80
C LEU A 7 28.58 -48.12 50.59
N ILE A 8 28.72 -47.55 49.38
CA ILE A 8 29.72 -47.76 48.29
C ILE A 8 29.45 -49.01 47.42
N LYS A 9 29.38 -48.83 46.07
CA LYS A 9 30.32 -49.45 45.09
C LYS A 9 30.08 -49.02 43.63
N SER A 10 31.18 -48.65 42.98
CA SER A 10 31.37 -48.51 41.52
C SER A 10 32.19 -49.68 40.96
N TYR A 11 32.05 -49.90 39.65
CA TYR A 11 32.99 -50.47 38.64
C TYR A 11 32.84 -51.93 38.10
N ARG A 12 32.66 -51.96 36.76
CA ARG A 12 33.39 -52.69 35.67
C ARG A 12 33.09 -54.15 35.26
N CYS A 13 32.74 -54.25 33.96
CA CYS A 13 33.23 -55.13 32.87
C CYS A 13 33.05 -56.66 32.92
N LEU A 14 32.43 -57.20 31.86
CA LEU A 14 32.95 -58.38 31.14
C LEU A 14 32.50 -58.38 29.66
N ALA A 15 33.40 -58.85 28.79
CA ALA A 15 33.35 -58.86 27.34
C ALA A 15 33.03 -60.26 26.79
N VAL A 16 32.53 -60.37 25.54
CA VAL A 16 32.67 -61.57 24.68
C VAL A 16 32.89 -61.17 23.21
N ILE A 17 33.84 -61.86 22.58
CA ILE A 17 34.42 -61.76 21.23
C ILE A 17 33.79 -62.83 20.31
N ILE A 18 33.55 -62.54 19.01
CA ILE A 18 33.70 -63.48 17.85
C ILE A 18 33.96 -62.60 16.59
N LEU A 19 35.17 -62.50 16.00
CA LEU A 19 35.97 -63.37 15.12
C LEU A 19 35.57 -63.40 13.62
N PHE A 20 36.57 -63.15 12.77
CA PHE A 20 36.57 -63.00 11.30
C PHE A 20 36.22 -64.27 10.51
N SER A 21 35.71 -64.09 9.29
CA SER A 21 36.01 -64.96 8.14
C SER A 21 36.00 -64.13 6.84
N VAL A 22 37.07 -64.28 6.07
CA VAL A 22 37.36 -63.62 4.78
C VAL A 22 37.07 -64.61 3.65
N PHE A 23 36.42 -64.15 2.57
CA PHE A 23 36.73 -64.59 1.20
C PHE A 23 36.60 -63.40 0.25
N ALA A 24 37.64 -63.19 -0.54
CA ALA A 24 37.72 -62.24 -1.64
C ALA A 24 37.28 -62.92 -2.95
N VAL A 25 36.71 -62.16 -3.90
CA VAL A 25 37.02 -62.14 -5.36
C VAL A 25 36.29 -60.93 -6.00
N ALA A 26 36.98 -60.18 -6.87
CA ALA A 26 36.47 -59.08 -7.72
C ALA A 26 36.30 -59.57 -9.20
N PRO A 27 36.07 -58.72 -10.23
CA PRO A 27 34.80 -58.17 -10.74
C PRO A 27 34.42 -58.61 -12.20
N VAL A 28 33.11 -58.51 -12.56
CA VAL A 28 32.40 -58.05 -13.84
C VAL A 28 32.87 -58.62 -15.22
N PRO A 29 32.04 -58.95 -16.28
CA PRO A 29 30.93 -58.18 -16.89
C PRO A 29 29.70 -58.95 -17.50
N ALA A 30 28.79 -58.15 -18.07
CA ALA A 30 27.50 -58.41 -18.72
C ALA A 30 27.49 -59.29 -19.99
N ALA A 31 26.33 -59.91 -20.32
CA ALA A 31 25.56 -59.73 -21.58
C ALA A 31 24.46 -60.81 -21.81
N ALA A 32 23.29 -60.33 -22.25
CA ALA A 32 22.41 -60.80 -23.33
C ALA A 32 21.67 -62.17 -23.35
N ALA A 33 20.34 -62.03 -23.55
CA ALA A 33 19.46 -62.67 -24.54
C ALA A 33 18.78 -64.05 -24.29
N GLU A 34 17.44 -63.96 -24.34
CA GLU A 34 16.43 -64.80 -25.02
C GLU A 34 16.23 -66.29 -24.69
N GLY A 35 14.96 -66.65 -24.48
CA GLY A 35 14.46 -68.02 -24.58
C GLY A 35 13.17 -68.33 -23.81
N GLU A 36 12.01 -67.94 -24.36
CA GLU A 36 10.72 -68.62 -24.12
C GLU A 36 10.70 -70.01 -24.85
N PRO A 37 9.75 -70.96 -24.65
CA PRO A 37 8.48 -70.90 -23.90
C PRO A 37 8.03 -72.19 -23.11
N THR A 38 6.92 -72.01 -22.37
CA THR A 38 5.72 -72.90 -22.14
C THR A 38 5.77 -74.22 -21.32
N LEU A 39 5.09 -74.23 -20.14
CA LEU A 39 3.76 -74.85 -19.86
C LEU A 39 3.49 -74.98 -18.32
N PRO A 40 2.21 -75.03 -17.88
CA PRO A 40 1.76 -74.50 -16.61
C PRO A 40 1.65 -75.55 -15.50
N ARG A 41 1.84 -75.15 -14.25
CA ARG A 41 1.31 -75.90 -13.10
C ARG A 41 1.17 -75.03 -11.84
N ASN A 42 -0.09 -74.70 -11.55
CA ASN A 42 -0.71 -74.50 -10.24
C ASN A 42 0.21 -74.22 -9.04
N GLY A 43 0.22 -72.96 -8.63
CA GLY A 43 0.78 -72.48 -7.37
C GLY A 43 0.43 -71.01 -7.12
N ALA A 44 -0.78 -70.58 -7.47
CA ALA A 44 -1.31 -69.28 -7.07
C ALA A 44 -1.58 -69.35 -5.57
N ASP A 45 -0.77 -68.61 -4.80
CA ASP A 45 -1.04 -68.07 -3.45
C ASP A 45 0.26 -67.62 -2.73
N LYS A 46 1.44 -67.66 -3.38
CA LYS A 46 2.68 -67.13 -2.77
C LYS A 46 3.50 -66.13 -3.58
N VAL A 47 3.13 -65.83 -4.83
CA VAL A 47 3.91 -64.89 -5.68
C VAL A 47 3.41 -63.44 -5.54
N GLY A 48 2.10 -63.23 -5.38
CA GLY A 48 1.53 -61.89 -5.18
C GLY A 48 1.90 -61.22 -3.84
N ALA A 49 2.24 -62.00 -2.81
CA ALA A 49 2.66 -61.45 -1.51
C ALA A 49 4.10 -60.90 -1.54
N VAL A 50 4.98 -61.47 -2.37
CA VAL A 50 6.41 -61.11 -2.43
C VAL A 50 6.64 -59.85 -3.28
N GLU A 51 5.88 -59.65 -4.36
CA GLU A 51 5.92 -58.40 -5.14
C GLU A 51 5.28 -57.22 -4.39
N LEU A 52 4.19 -57.44 -3.65
CA LEU A 52 3.58 -56.43 -2.77
C LEU A 52 4.47 -56.09 -1.57
N GLU A 53 5.15 -57.07 -0.98
CA GLU A 53 6.17 -56.80 0.05
C GLU A 53 7.35 -56.02 -0.56
N SER A 54 7.91 -56.44 -1.69
CA SER A 54 9.04 -55.76 -2.35
C SER A 54 8.75 -54.29 -2.68
N ALA A 55 7.56 -53.98 -3.20
CA ALA A 55 7.15 -52.60 -3.48
C ALA A 55 7.04 -51.77 -2.20
N ARG A 56 6.38 -52.31 -1.17
CA ARG A 56 6.25 -51.69 0.16
C ARG A 56 7.61 -51.45 0.83
N HIS A 57 8.57 -52.35 0.65
CA HIS A 57 9.93 -52.21 1.16
C HIS A 57 10.71 -51.08 0.45
N SER A 58 10.48 -50.86 -0.84
CA SER A 58 11.07 -49.73 -1.57
C SER A 58 10.54 -48.39 -1.07
N ASP A 59 9.21 -48.29 -0.89
CA ASP A 59 8.54 -47.06 -0.46
C ASP A 59 9.02 -46.60 0.94
N ILE A 60 9.17 -47.54 1.88
CA ILE A 60 9.64 -47.27 3.25
C ILE A 60 11.07 -46.71 3.27
N ILE A 61 11.95 -47.24 2.41
CA ILE A 61 13.34 -46.77 2.32
C ILE A 61 13.40 -45.39 1.65
N ASP A 62 12.57 -45.14 0.65
CA ASP A 62 12.48 -43.84 -0.01
C ASP A 62 11.94 -42.76 0.94
N GLU A 63 10.96 -43.09 1.78
CA GLU A 63 10.47 -42.20 2.85
C GLU A 63 11.55 -41.88 3.88
N LEU A 64 12.27 -42.89 4.38
CA LEU A 64 13.36 -42.69 5.33
C LEU A 64 14.50 -41.85 4.72
N ASN A 65 14.83 -42.05 3.45
CA ASN A 65 15.85 -41.26 2.75
C ASN A 65 15.42 -39.79 2.58
N LYS A 66 14.15 -39.51 2.29
CA LYS A 66 13.61 -38.14 2.28
C LYS A 66 13.73 -37.50 3.65
N LEU A 67 13.39 -38.23 4.72
CA LEU A 67 13.51 -37.74 6.09
C LEU A 67 14.96 -37.48 6.50
N ILE A 68 15.91 -38.33 6.10
CA ILE A 68 17.35 -38.09 6.29
C ILE A 68 17.78 -36.78 5.61
N ALA A 69 17.35 -36.55 4.36
CA ALA A 69 17.67 -35.31 3.64
C ALA A 69 17.09 -34.07 4.36
N GLN A 70 15.85 -34.15 4.87
CA GLN A 70 15.25 -33.08 5.66
C GLN A 70 16.01 -32.81 6.96
N ALA A 71 16.43 -33.85 7.68
CA ALA A 71 17.22 -33.73 8.90
C ALA A 71 18.61 -33.12 8.64
N GLU A 72 19.24 -33.45 7.50
CA GLU A 72 20.50 -32.85 7.07
C GLU A 72 20.35 -31.36 6.72
N ALA A 73 19.28 -31.00 6.00
CA ALA A 73 18.96 -29.61 5.70
C ALA A 73 18.70 -28.80 6.98
N LEU A 74 17.92 -29.35 7.93
CA LEU A 74 17.67 -28.74 9.24
C LEU A 74 18.97 -28.48 10.02
N ARG A 75 19.92 -29.42 9.94
CA ARG A 75 21.23 -29.30 10.60
C ARG A 75 22.16 -28.29 9.92
N ALA A 76 22.07 -28.13 8.62
CA ALA A 76 22.88 -27.19 7.86
C ALA A 76 22.34 -25.75 7.96
N GLY A 77 21.03 -25.58 8.08
CA GLY A 77 20.35 -24.30 7.90
C GLY A 77 20.17 -23.95 6.42
N ASN A 78 19.65 -22.75 6.14
CA ASN A 78 19.54 -22.25 4.77
C ASN A 78 20.95 -21.92 4.21
N ALA A 79 21.16 -22.10 2.91
CA ALA A 79 22.37 -21.71 2.20
C ALA A 79 22.77 -20.24 2.45
N GLU A 80 21.79 -19.36 2.60
CA GLU A 80 22.02 -17.94 2.89
C GLU A 80 22.34 -17.67 4.37
N PHE A 81 21.72 -18.45 5.27
CA PHE A 81 21.87 -18.34 6.72
C PHE A 81 22.17 -19.69 7.36
N PRO A 82 23.41 -20.17 7.25
CA PRO A 82 23.79 -21.47 7.78
C PRO A 82 23.65 -21.46 9.30
N LEU A 83 23.19 -22.59 9.85
CA LEU A 83 23.04 -22.76 11.28
C LEU A 83 24.41 -22.68 11.95
N GLN A 84 24.61 -21.66 12.78
CA GLN A 84 25.88 -21.47 13.48
C GLN A 84 25.95 -22.37 14.71
N ILE A 85 27.09 -23.02 14.91
CA ILE A 85 27.35 -23.83 16.11
C ILE A 85 28.21 -23.01 17.06
N SER A 86 27.56 -22.44 18.07
CA SER A 86 28.23 -21.73 19.15
C SER A 86 28.91 -22.71 20.11
N ARG A 87 30.14 -22.37 20.51
CA ARG A 87 30.88 -23.08 21.56
C ARG A 87 30.52 -22.56 22.95
N THR A 88 29.84 -21.43 23.03
CA THR A 88 29.35 -20.82 24.25
C THR A 88 27.86 -21.07 24.43
N ARG A 89 27.37 -21.01 25.67
CA ARG A 89 25.93 -21.23 25.92
C ARG A 89 25.10 -20.00 25.51
N ASP A 90 25.71 -18.82 25.55
CA ASP A 90 25.09 -17.52 25.33
C ASP A 90 25.24 -16.99 23.90
N GLY A 91 25.94 -17.71 23.03
CA GLY A 91 26.10 -17.36 21.62
C GLY A 91 27.04 -16.17 21.41
N SER A 92 27.89 -15.85 22.40
CA SER A 92 28.80 -14.71 22.35
C SER A 92 29.85 -14.81 21.23
N ASP A 93 30.10 -16.01 20.72
CA ASP A 93 31.07 -16.34 19.67
C ASP A 93 30.45 -16.52 18.27
N VAL A 94 29.15 -16.30 18.12
CA VAL A 94 28.43 -16.37 16.85
C VAL A 94 27.65 -15.08 16.62
N ASN A 95 27.28 -14.80 15.37
CA ASN A 95 26.38 -13.68 15.12
C ASN A 95 24.97 -14.11 15.52
N LYS A 96 24.54 -13.73 16.74
CA LYS A 96 23.22 -14.08 17.29
C LYS A 96 22.01 -13.57 16.50
N ALA A 97 22.27 -12.78 15.45
CA ALA A 97 21.30 -12.44 14.43
C ALA A 97 20.88 -13.68 13.60
N PHE A 98 21.81 -14.56 13.21
CA PHE A 98 21.45 -15.75 12.42
C PHE A 98 21.11 -16.94 13.32
N PRO A 99 20.39 -17.95 12.79
CA PRO A 99 20.12 -19.19 13.51
C PRO A 99 21.39 -19.76 14.13
N TRP A 100 21.31 -20.13 15.41
CA TRP A 100 22.44 -20.75 16.09
C TRP A 100 22.02 -21.73 17.18
N VAL A 101 22.88 -22.71 17.45
CA VAL A 101 22.72 -23.69 18.52
C VAL A 101 23.99 -23.75 19.35
N TYR A 102 23.85 -24.17 20.61
CA TYR A 102 25.01 -24.53 21.40
C TYR A 102 25.49 -25.93 20.98
N ALA A 103 26.80 -26.13 20.82
CA ALA A 103 27.37 -27.38 20.31
C ALA A 103 26.90 -28.68 21.01
N ARG A 104 26.45 -28.63 22.27
CA ARG A 104 25.91 -29.83 22.94
C ARG A 104 24.50 -30.20 22.51
N GLU A 105 23.75 -29.24 21.97
CA GLU A 105 22.36 -29.40 21.55
C GLU A 105 22.24 -30.19 20.23
N THR A 106 23.31 -30.31 19.44
CA THR A 106 23.31 -31.08 18.17
C THR A 106 23.33 -32.60 18.35
N LYS A 107 23.78 -33.08 19.52
CA LYS A 107 24.12 -34.49 19.74
C LYS A 107 22.95 -35.47 19.52
N GLY A 108 21.74 -35.06 19.88
CA GLY A 108 20.54 -35.89 19.72
C GLY A 108 20.26 -36.15 18.24
N LEU A 109 20.23 -35.08 17.45
CA LEU A 109 20.02 -35.16 16.00
C LEU A 109 21.17 -35.90 15.29
N ASP A 110 22.42 -35.62 15.68
CA ASP A 110 23.60 -36.30 15.11
C ASP A 110 23.52 -37.83 15.27
N LEU A 111 23.04 -38.30 16.42
CA LEU A 111 22.91 -39.72 16.74
C LEU A 111 21.75 -40.38 15.98
N ALA A 112 20.60 -39.71 15.91
CA ALA A 112 19.44 -40.21 15.17
C ALA A 112 19.74 -40.28 13.66
N LEU A 113 20.39 -39.26 13.08
CA LEU A 113 20.90 -39.27 11.71
C LEU A 113 21.86 -40.43 11.46
N TRP A 114 22.79 -40.67 12.40
CA TRP A 114 23.75 -41.76 12.29
C TRP A 114 23.07 -43.13 12.25
N PHE A 115 22.01 -43.31 13.04
CA PHE A 115 21.21 -44.54 13.09
C PHE A 115 20.36 -44.71 11.84
N ALA A 116 19.62 -43.68 11.42
CA ALA A 116 18.75 -43.71 10.26
C ALA A 116 19.51 -44.11 8.98
N ARG A 117 20.71 -43.57 8.75
CA ARG A 117 21.57 -43.93 7.60
C ARG A 117 22.04 -45.38 7.58
N ARG A 118 21.94 -46.09 8.72
CA ARG A 118 22.44 -47.46 8.90
C ARG A 118 21.33 -48.44 9.27
N ALA A 119 20.09 -47.97 9.37
CA ALA A 119 18.98 -48.79 9.79
C ALA A 119 18.72 -49.87 8.73
N PRO A 120 18.79 -51.16 9.08
CA PRO A 120 18.29 -52.21 8.20
C PRO A 120 16.78 -52.04 8.03
N ILE A 121 16.23 -52.57 6.94
CA ILE A 121 14.83 -52.31 6.56
C ILE A 121 13.79 -52.66 7.65
N PHE A 122 14.08 -53.68 8.46
CA PHE A 122 13.23 -54.08 9.59
C PHE A 122 13.16 -53.03 10.72
N TRP A 123 14.12 -52.10 10.78
CA TRP A 123 14.15 -50.98 11.73
C TRP A 123 13.82 -49.64 11.08
N ALA A 124 13.37 -49.63 9.82
CA ALA A 124 13.07 -48.38 9.13
C ALA A 124 11.99 -47.57 9.86
N ASP A 125 10.90 -48.21 10.31
CA ASP A 125 9.84 -47.54 11.08
C ASP A 125 10.36 -46.95 12.41
N GLU A 126 11.23 -47.67 13.12
CA GLU A 126 11.83 -47.22 14.38
C GLU A 126 12.85 -46.08 14.14
N ALA A 127 13.60 -46.15 13.04
CA ALA A 127 14.51 -45.11 12.60
C ALA A 127 13.78 -43.84 12.18
N THR A 128 12.66 -43.96 11.47
CA THR A 128 11.76 -42.86 11.08
C THR A 128 11.26 -42.16 12.35
N ALA A 129 10.60 -42.89 13.26
CA ALA A 129 10.04 -42.31 14.48
C ALA A 129 11.12 -41.66 15.37
N TRP A 130 12.31 -42.27 15.48
CA TRP A 130 13.40 -41.66 16.27
C TRP A 130 13.95 -40.39 15.61
N LEU A 131 14.12 -40.39 14.28
CA LEU A 131 14.61 -39.23 13.55
C LEU A 131 13.61 -38.06 13.60
N GLU A 132 12.30 -38.32 13.46
CA GLU A 132 11.24 -37.32 13.63
C GLU A 132 11.30 -36.65 15.00
N ASN A 133 11.33 -37.44 16.08
CA ASN A 133 11.42 -36.91 17.45
C ASN A 133 12.72 -36.11 17.66
N ALA A 134 13.84 -36.56 17.09
CA ALA A 134 15.11 -35.86 17.22
C ALA A 134 15.15 -34.56 16.41
N MET A 135 14.48 -34.51 15.26
CA MET A 135 14.30 -33.28 14.48
C MET A 135 13.44 -32.26 15.23
N GLU A 136 12.33 -32.68 15.84
CA GLU A 136 11.46 -31.81 16.64
C GLU A 136 12.20 -31.22 17.85
N ASP A 137 12.88 -32.07 18.63
CA ASP A 137 13.67 -31.64 19.79
C ASP A 137 14.84 -30.73 19.39
N PHE A 138 15.49 -30.98 18.24
CA PHE A 138 16.55 -30.11 17.74
C PHE A 138 16.04 -28.76 17.26
N ALA A 139 14.93 -28.73 16.51
CA ALA A 139 14.29 -27.50 16.06
C ALA A 139 13.93 -26.59 17.25
N GLY A 140 13.46 -27.16 18.36
CA GLY A 140 13.19 -26.42 19.60
C GLY A 140 14.42 -25.80 20.28
N LYS A 141 15.64 -26.21 19.91
CA LYS A 141 16.91 -25.70 20.47
C LYS A 141 17.59 -24.64 19.60
N ILE A 142 17.17 -24.50 18.34
CA ILE A 142 17.65 -23.45 17.44
C ILE A 142 17.23 -22.11 18.05
N LYS A 143 18.23 -21.27 18.33
CA LYS A 143 18.00 -19.92 18.83
C LYS A 143 17.82 -19.03 17.60
N ALA A 144 16.79 -18.17 17.64
CA ALA A 144 16.08 -17.64 16.46
C ALA A 144 15.12 -18.68 15.80
N ASN A 145 14.35 -19.41 16.63
CA ASN A 145 13.27 -20.33 16.21
C ASN A 145 11.98 -19.61 15.76
N GLY A 146 12.06 -18.38 15.28
CA GLY A 146 10.88 -17.54 15.04
C GLY A 146 10.51 -16.58 16.18
N SER A 147 11.23 -16.60 17.31
CA SER A 147 11.00 -15.64 18.40
C SER A 147 11.78 -14.32 18.26
N ASP A 148 12.79 -14.26 17.39
CA ASP A 148 13.48 -13.02 17.06
C ASP A 148 12.62 -12.28 16.02
N PRO A 149 12.14 -11.07 16.30
CA PRO A 149 11.30 -10.35 15.35
C PRO A 149 12.03 -9.97 14.06
N TYR A 150 13.37 -9.98 14.04
CA TYR A 150 14.17 -9.75 12.84
C TYR A 150 14.51 -11.04 12.07
N PHE A 151 14.36 -12.21 12.67
CA PHE A 151 14.72 -13.50 12.08
C PHE A 151 13.70 -14.57 12.46
N ARG A 152 12.97 -15.04 11.46
CA ARG A 152 12.07 -16.17 11.63
C ARG A 152 12.43 -17.28 10.66
N LEU A 153 12.24 -18.52 11.09
CA LEU A 153 12.26 -19.64 10.16
C LEU A 153 11.05 -19.49 9.25
N ASP A 154 11.17 -19.91 7.98
CA ASP A 154 10.03 -19.95 7.07
C ASP A 154 8.89 -20.71 7.76
N PRO A 155 7.76 -20.04 8.10
CA PRO A 155 6.65 -20.70 8.77
C PRO A 155 5.91 -21.66 7.84
N GLY A 156 6.36 -21.80 6.59
CA GLY A 156 5.66 -22.48 5.52
C GLY A 156 4.66 -21.53 4.86
N PRO A 157 4.14 -21.90 3.67
CA PRO A 157 3.25 -21.05 2.89
C PRO A 157 1.91 -20.76 3.59
N GLY A 158 1.59 -21.54 4.61
CA GLY A 158 0.30 -21.53 5.28
C GLY A 158 -0.78 -22.27 4.50
N LYS A 159 -2.04 -22.09 4.90
CA LYS A 159 -3.18 -22.52 4.10
C LYS A 159 -3.32 -21.60 2.90
N LEU A 160 -2.61 -21.93 1.83
CA LEU A 160 -2.80 -21.27 0.56
C LEU A 160 -4.19 -21.60 0.02
N ALA A 161 -4.76 -20.66 -0.70
CA ALA A 161 -5.90 -20.93 -1.54
C ALA A 161 -5.43 -21.80 -2.72
N ILE A 162 -6.02 -22.99 -2.88
CA ILE A 162 -5.80 -23.84 -4.06
C ILE A 162 -6.99 -23.74 -5.00
N GLU A 163 -6.73 -23.72 -6.30
CA GLU A 163 -7.79 -23.85 -7.28
C GLU A 163 -8.42 -25.24 -7.18
N ILE A 164 -9.73 -25.29 -6.93
CA ILE A 164 -10.50 -26.54 -6.85
C ILE A 164 -11.41 -26.74 -8.05
N SER A 165 -11.72 -25.67 -8.79
CA SER A 165 -12.51 -25.71 -10.02
C SER A 165 -12.44 -24.39 -10.76
N ALA A 166 -12.58 -24.42 -12.09
CA ALA A 166 -12.72 -23.25 -12.93
C ALA A 166 -13.75 -23.49 -14.05
N PRO A 167 -14.30 -22.43 -14.66
CA PRO A 167 -15.10 -22.58 -15.87
C PRO A 167 -14.31 -23.22 -17.02
N THR A 168 -14.96 -24.13 -17.74
CA THR A 168 -14.44 -24.74 -18.99
C THR A 168 -14.31 -23.76 -20.16
N ASN A 169 -14.71 -22.51 -19.96
CA ASN A 169 -14.89 -21.50 -21.00
C ASN A 169 -15.90 -21.87 -22.11
N SER A 170 -16.68 -22.94 -21.94
CA SER A 170 -17.85 -23.21 -22.80
C SER A 170 -19.05 -22.41 -22.30
N TRP A 171 -19.20 -21.18 -22.77
CA TRP A 171 -20.23 -20.24 -22.29
C TRP A 171 -21.56 -20.36 -23.04
N THR A 172 -22.67 -20.30 -22.30
CA THR A 172 -24.05 -20.29 -22.81
C THR A 172 -24.87 -19.17 -22.18
N ALA A 173 -25.65 -18.44 -22.98
CA ALA A 173 -26.66 -17.51 -22.44
C ALA A 173 -27.82 -18.27 -21.79
N ARG A 174 -28.42 -17.67 -20.77
CA ARG A 174 -29.61 -18.20 -20.09
C ARG A 174 -30.53 -17.09 -19.61
N ALA A 175 -31.74 -17.45 -19.19
CA ALA A 175 -32.64 -16.52 -18.52
C ALA A 175 -32.03 -16.04 -17.18
N PRO A 176 -32.22 -14.75 -16.81
CA PRO A 176 -31.83 -14.21 -15.52
C PRO A 176 -32.40 -15.04 -14.37
N LEU A 177 -31.62 -15.14 -13.29
CA LEU A 177 -32.03 -15.86 -12.09
C LEU A 177 -32.77 -14.95 -11.10
N ASP A 178 -32.62 -13.63 -11.23
CA ASP A 178 -33.32 -12.64 -10.43
C ASP A 178 -34.73 -12.38 -10.99
N SER A 179 -35.75 -12.72 -10.21
CA SER A 179 -37.15 -12.50 -10.59
C SER A 179 -37.54 -11.03 -10.70
N ARG A 180 -36.69 -10.10 -10.25
CA ARG A 180 -36.89 -8.65 -10.42
C ARG A 180 -36.48 -8.15 -11.81
N VAL A 181 -35.72 -8.94 -12.58
CA VAL A 181 -35.31 -8.58 -13.94
C VAL A 181 -36.52 -8.70 -14.88
N PRO A 182 -36.92 -7.61 -15.56
CA PRO A 182 -38.08 -7.62 -16.44
C PRO A 182 -37.91 -8.57 -17.64
N ALA A 183 -39.04 -9.08 -18.15
CA ALA A 183 -39.06 -9.96 -19.33
C ALA A 183 -38.60 -9.26 -20.63
N ASP A 184 -38.58 -7.94 -20.64
CA ASP A 184 -38.15 -7.05 -21.74
C ASP A 184 -36.73 -6.47 -21.53
N PHE A 185 -35.89 -7.12 -20.72
CA PHE A 185 -34.49 -6.70 -20.57
C PHE A 185 -33.74 -6.72 -21.92
N ALA A 186 -32.88 -5.73 -22.14
CA ALA A 186 -32.29 -5.42 -23.46
C ALA A 186 -31.36 -6.50 -24.07
N GLY A 187 -31.04 -7.56 -23.32
CA GLY A 187 -30.05 -8.56 -23.71
C GLY A 187 -28.61 -8.06 -23.68
N GLY A 188 -27.68 -8.96 -23.99
CA GLY A 188 -26.27 -8.69 -24.20
C GLY A 188 -25.64 -9.80 -25.05
N THR A 189 -24.40 -9.61 -25.48
CA THR A 189 -23.65 -10.65 -26.21
C THR A 189 -22.40 -11.03 -25.44
N TYR A 190 -21.90 -12.24 -25.69
CA TYR A 190 -20.64 -12.69 -25.14
C TYR A 190 -19.84 -13.42 -26.21
N GLU A 191 -18.52 -13.35 -26.11
CA GLU A 191 -17.59 -14.08 -26.95
C GLU A 191 -16.28 -14.30 -26.18
N LEU A 192 -15.56 -15.39 -26.47
CA LEU A 192 -14.18 -15.52 -26.04
C LEU A 192 -13.29 -14.79 -27.04
N ILE A 193 -12.35 -13.99 -26.53
CA ILE A 193 -11.35 -13.34 -27.36
C ILE A 193 -9.94 -13.66 -26.85
N PRO A 194 -8.93 -13.68 -27.73
CA PRO A 194 -7.53 -13.66 -27.29
C PRO A 194 -7.26 -12.45 -26.40
N TYR A 195 -6.33 -12.60 -25.45
CA TYR A 195 -5.88 -11.51 -24.60
C TYR A 195 -5.39 -10.33 -25.44
N PRO A 196 -6.04 -9.15 -25.40
CA PRO A 196 -5.89 -8.13 -26.42
C PRO A 196 -4.78 -7.10 -26.13
N PHE A 197 -4.13 -7.18 -24.97
CA PHE A 197 -3.12 -6.19 -24.56
C PHE A 197 -1.69 -6.61 -24.96
N ALA A 198 -0.75 -5.68 -24.86
CA ALA A 198 0.61 -5.84 -25.37
C ALA A 198 1.40 -6.97 -24.67
N ASP A 199 1.08 -7.28 -23.40
CA ASP A 199 1.66 -8.35 -22.60
C ASP A 199 0.93 -9.70 -22.79
N SER A 200 0.41 -9.96 -23.99
CA SER A 200 -0.38 -11.16 -24.33
C SER A 200 0.39 -12.49 -24.28
N GLU A 201 1.71 -12.46 -24.21
CA GLU A 201 2.52 -13.68 -24.18
C GLU A 201 2.21 -14.51 -22.92
N GLY A 202 1.73 -15.75 -23.13
CA GLY A 202 1.37 -16.67 -22.05
C GLY A 202 0.03 -16.38 -21.36
N LYS A 203 -0.77 -15.42 -21.85
CA LYS A 203 -2.09 -15.09 -21.29
C LYS A 203 -3.21 -15.91 -21.91
N SER A 204 -4.22 -16.24 -21.10
CA SER A 204 -5.40 -16.98 -21.53
C SER A 204 -6.42 -16.10 -22.27
N ASP A 205 -7.31 -16.74 -23.03
CA ASP A 205 -8.47 -16.07 -23.63
C ASP A 205 -9.36 -15.44 -22.55
N LEU A 206 -9.93 -14.29 -22.88
CA LEU A 206 -10.81 -13.51 -22.01
C LEU A 206 -12.27 -13.68 -22.42
N LEU A 207 -13.19 -13.75 -21.45
CA LEU A 207 -14.62 -13.65 -21.71
C LEU A 207 -14.99 -12.19 -21.94
N LYS A 208 -15.22 -11.82 -23.21
CA LYS A 208 -15.77 -10.52 -23.56
C LYS A 208 -17.28 -10.52 -23.41
N ILE A 209 -17.79 -9.53 -22.70
CA ILE A 209 -19.20 -9.34 -22.42
C ILE A 209 -19.61 -7.96 -22.91
N ASN A 210 -20.59 -7.90 -23.81
CA ASN A 210 -21.25 -6.66 -24.19
C ASN A 210 -22.62 -6.59 -23.53
N TYR A 211 -22.89 -5.52 -22.79
CA TYR A 211 -24.13 -5.35 -22.05
C TYR A 211 -24.93 -4.15 -22.54
N ALA A 212 -26.25 -4.22 -22.34
CA ALA A 212 -27.17 -3.12 -22.63
C ALA A 212 -28.21 -2.95 -21.51
N HIS A 213 -28.46 -1.69 -21.15
CA HIS A 213 -29.45 -1.25 -20.18
C HIS A 213 -30.28 -0.13 -20.83
N ASN A 214 -31.61 -0.25 -20.82
CA ASN A 214 -32.48 0.68 -21.56
C ASN A 214 -32.98 1.87 -20.71
N GLY A 215 -32.59 1.98 -19.42
CA GLY A 215 -32.89 3.11 -18.54
C GLY A 215 -34.36 3.27 -18.11
N THR A 216 -35.27 2.43 -18.61
CA THR A 216 -36.71 2.49 -18.31
C THR A 216 -37.17 1.49 -17.25
N SER A 217 -36.35 0.48 -16.96
CA SER A 217 -36.69 -0.60 -16.05
C SER A 217 -35.57 -0.88 -15.05
N THR A 218 -35.91 -1.56 -13.95
CA THR A 218 -35.06 -1.71 -12.76
C THR A 218 -33.75 -2.47 -13.03
N PHE A 219 -33.66 -3.25 -14.13
CA PHE A 219 -32.51 -4.11 -14.45
C PHE A 219 -32.34 -4.29 -15.98
N GLY A 220 -31.10 -4.28 -16.48
CA GLY A 220 -30.75 -4.70 -17.85
C GLY A 220 -29.30 -5.19 -17.93
N GLY A 221 -28.96 -6.14 -18.81
CA GLY A 221 -27.61 -6.73 -18.92
C GLY A 221 -27.61 -8.14 -19.50
N ILE A 222 -26.79 -9.06 -18.98
CA ILE A 222 -26.64 -10.44 -19.52
C ILE A 222 -26.39 -11.47 -18.42
N THR A 223 -26.93 -12.67 -18.63
CA THR A 223 -26.63 -13.85 -17.82
C THR A 223 -25.97 -14.91 -18.69
N VAL A 224 -24.75 -15.28 -18.31
CA VAL A 224 -23.99 -16.35 -18.97
C VAL A 224 -23.60 -17.41 -17.96
N GLN A 225 -23.49 -18.64 -18.41
CA GLN A 225 -23.03 -19.75 -17.60
C GLN A 225 -22.01 -20.59 -18.37
N SER A 226 -21.10 -21.22 -17.63
CA SER A 226 -20.17 -22.21 -18.18
C SER A 226 -20.05 -23.40 -17.23
N PRO A 227 -19.97 -24.64 -17.76
CA PRO A 227 -19.69 -25.80 -16.94
C PRO A 227 -18.37 -25.64 -16.19
N LEU A 228 -18.34 -26.10 -14.95
CA LEU A 228 -17.14 -26.20 -14.14
C LEU A 228 -16.37 -27.48 -14.47
N SER A 229 -15.05 -27.42 -14.46
CA SER A 229 -14.19 -28.60 -14.60
C SER A 229 -13.07 -28.59 -13.56
N PRO A 230 -13.06 -29.56 -12.61
CA PRO A 230 -14.12 -30.55 -12.39
C PRO A 230 -15.39 -29.92 -11.79
N THR A 231 -16.52 -30.61 -11.90
CA THR A 231 -17.64 -30.42 -10.95
C THR A 231 -17.08 -30.65 -9.54
N VAL A 232 -17.38 -29.75 -8.62
CA VAL A 232 -16.72 -29.70 -7.31
C VAL A 232 -17.74 -29.59 -6.17
N ASP A 233 -17.48 -30.24 -5.04
CA ASP A 233 -18.17 -29.93 -3.79
C ASP A 233 -17.42 -28.79 -3.11
N VAL A 234 -17.97 -27.58 -3.13
CA VAL A 234 -17.29 -26.38 -2.62
C VAL A 234 -17.26 -26.44 -1.09
N PRO A 235 -16.10 -26.48 -0.43
CA PRO A 235 -16.01 -26.51 1.03
C PRO A 235 -16.17 -25.12 1.66
N GLU A 236 -16.39 -25.08 2.98
CA GLU A 236 -16.41 -23.83 3.75
C GLU A 236 -15.07 -23.08 3.67
N GLY A 237 -15.14 -21.74 3.63
CA GLY A 237 -13.96 -20.88 3.51
C GLY A 237 -13.43 -20.71 2.07
N SER A 238 -14.09 -21.33 1.08
CA SER A 238 -13.75 -21.15 -0.33
C SER A 238 -14.04 -19.73 -0.82
N THR A 239 -13.30 -19.27 -1.82
CA THR A 239 -13.53 -18.00 -2.51
C THR A 239 -13.63 -18.21 -4.02
N ILE A 240 -14.27 -17.27 -4.69
CA ILE A 240 -14.29 -17.14 -6.14
C ILE A 240 -13.37 -15.97 -6.47
N GLU A 241 -12.33 -16.25 -7.21
CA GLU A 241 -11.35 -15.28 -7.70
C GLU A 241 -11.62 -15.00 -9.17
N PHE A 242 -11.55 -13.73 -9.58
CA PHE A 242 -11.66 -13.35 -10.99
C PHE A 242 -11.10 -11.93 -11.21
N ASP A 243 -10.61 -11.70 -12.43
CA ASP A 243 -10.17 -10.40 -12.90
C ASP A 243 -11.24 -9.79 -13.81
N VAL A 244 -11.57 -8.52 -13.57
CA VAL A 244 -12.42 -7.72 -14.46
C VAL A 244 -11.55 -6.66 -15.11
N TYR A 245 -11.51 -6.73 -16.43
CA TYR A 245 -10.93 -5.71 -17.29
C TYR A 245 -12.07 -4.87 -17.87
N TYR A 246 -11.93 -3.58 -17.78
CA TYR A 246 -12.93 -2.66 -18.29
C TYR A 246 -12.25 -1.50 -19.00
N PRO A 247 -12.86 -0.99 -20.08
CA PRO A 247 -12.35 0.21 -20.70
C PRO A 247 -12.51 1.35 -19.72
N LYS A 248 -11.57 2.27 -19.73
CA LYS A 248 -11.61 3.47 -18.89
C LYS A 248 -12.89 4.29 -19.10
N SER A 249 -13.48 4.26 -20.30
CA SER A 249 -14.77 4.90 -20.60
C SER A 249 -15.97 4.23 -19.90
N ALA A 250 -15.81 3.03 -19.33
CA ALA A 250 -16.82 2.34 -18.53
C ALA A 250 -16.64 2.54 -17.02
N GLN A 251 -15.55 3.17 -16.59
CA GLN A 251 -15.29 3.39 -15.17
C GLN A 251 -16.17 4.55 -14.65
N GLY A 252 -16.72 4.41 -13.44
CA GLY A 252 -17.78 5.28 -12.91
C GLY A 252 -19.20 4.95 -13.39
N LYS A 253 -19.35 4.05 -14.36
CA LYS A 253 -20.66 3.52 -14.75
C LYS A 253 -21.14 2.44 -13.78
N TYR A 254 -22.45 2.42 -13.53
CA TYR A 254 -23.05 1.58 -12.49
C TYR A 254 -23.33 0.19 -13.05
N MET A 255 -22.56 -0.79 -12.59
CA MET A 255 -22.78 -2.18 -12.96
C MET A 255 -22.82 -3.04 -11.71
N ARG A 256 -23.92 -3.77 -11.57
CA ARG A 256 -24.10 -4.76 -10.54
C ARG A 256 -23.70 -6.11 -11.07
N TRP A 257 -22.88 -6.78 -10.29
CA TRP A 257 -22.42 -8.13 -10.58
C TRP A 257 -23.12 -9.07 -9.65
N ARG A 258 -23.44 -10.25 -10.15
CA ARG A 258 -23.83 -11.36 -9.31
C ARG A 258 -23.15 -12.60 -9.85
N ILE A 259 -22.45 -13.28 -8.95
CA ILE A 259 -21.90 -14.59 -9.20
C ILE A 259 -22.68 -15.56 -8.33
N ARG A 260 -23.20 -16.62 -8.94
CA ARG A 260 -24.03 -17.59 -8.20
C ARG A 260 -23.55 -19.01 -8.40
N ASN A 261 -23.47 -19.74 -7.28
CA ASN A 261 -23.35 -21.18 -7.22
C ASN A 261 -24.75 -21.83 -7.02
N ILE A 262 -24.95 -23.06 -7.51
CA ILE A 262 -26.26 -23.68 -7.82
C ILE A 262 -27.29 -23.66 -6.69
N ASP A 263 -26.87 -23.74 -5.42
CA ASP A 263 -27.76 -24.04 -4.29
C ASP A 263 -27.97 -22.89 -3.29
N SER A 264 -27.40 -21.70 -3.53
CA SER A 264 -27.67 -20.50 -2.70
C SER A 264 -27.57 -19.20 -3.50
N ASN A 265 -28.25 -18.14 -3.04
CA ASN A 265 -28.02 -16.79 -3.54
C ASN A 265 -26.77 -16.25 -2.85
N LEU A 266 -25.62 -16.28 -3.51
CA LEU A 266 -24.54 -15.37 -3.15
C LEU A 266 -24.73 -14.08 -3.92
N ASP A 267 -25.24 -13.09 -3.20
CA ASP A 267 -25.19 -11.71 -3.67
C ASP A 267 -23.82 -11.16 -3.25
N SER A 268 -22.81 -11.28 -4.12
CA SER A 268 -21.68 -10.37 -4.00
C SER A 268 -22.03 -9.10 -4.73
N TYR A 269 -22.15 -7.99 -3.99
CA TYR A 269 -22.42 -6.71 -4.58
C TYR A 269 -21.11 -5.98 -4.81
N LEU A 270 -20.68 -5.89 -6.06
CA LEU A 270 -19.80 -4.80 -6.43
C LEU A 270 -20.69 -3.55 -6.54
N ARG A 271 -20.75 -2.72 -5.49
CA ARG A 271 -21.46 -1.42 -5.47
C ARG A 271 -20.47 -0.28 -5.62
N ASP A 272 -20.95 0.86 -6.10
CA ASP A 272 -20.46 2.26 -6.09
C ASP A 272 -18.94 2.57 -5.98
N TYR A 273 -18.21 1.88 -5.09
CA TYR A 273 -16.84 2.15 -4.69
C TYR A 273 -15.80 1.10 -5.16
N GLU A 274 -16.20 -0.09 -5.63
CA GLU A 274 -15.24 -1.16 -5.99
C GLU A 274 -14.73 -1.07 -7.45
N TYR A 275 -15.48 -0.44 -8.35
CA TYR A 275 -15.01 0.02 -9.68
C TYR A 275 -14.25 1.35 -9.62
N ASN A 276 -14.17 1.91 -8.42
CA ASN A 276 -13.40 3.09 -8.03
C ASN A 276 -12.23 2.67 -7.14
N ASN A 277 -11.62 1.50 -7.43
CA ASN A 277 -10.45 1.01 -6.71
C ASN A 277 -9.49 2.18 -6.46
N LEU A 278 -8.99 2.33 -5.23
CA LEU A 278 -8.19 3.49 -4.88
C LEU A 278 -6.87 3.57 -5.69
N ASN A 279 -6.54 2.49 -6.44
CA ASN A 279 -5.56 2.40 -7.54
C ASN A 279 -5.82 1.12 -8.41
N PRO A 280 -6.65 1.09 -9.47
CA PRO A 280 -6.70 -0.04 -10.40
C PRO A 280 -5.42 -0.10 -11.26
N ASP A 281 -5.00 -1.31 -11.60
CA ASP A 281 -3.81 -1.52 -12.44
C ASP A 281 -4.13 -1.14 -13.89
N TRP A 282 -3.29 -0.29 -14.49
CA TRP A 282 -3.32 -0.10 -15.94
C TRP A 282 -2.73 -1.34 -16.62
N VAL A 283 -3.43 -1.87 -17.62
CA VAL A 283 -3.01 -3.09 -18.33
C VAL A 283 -2.63 -2.86 -19.79
N GLY A 284 -3.09 -1.77 -20.41
CA GLY A 284 -2.80 -1.52 -21.82
C GLY A 284 -3.86 -0.71 -22.54
N SER A 285 -3.72 -0.68 -23.87
CA SER A 285 -4.68 -0.05 -24.79
C SER A 285 -5.28 -1.10 -25.72
N TYR A 286 -6.60 -1.07 -25.91
CA TYR A 286 -7.32 -1.96 -26.82
C TYR A 286 -8.52 -1.21 -27.43
N ASN A 287 -8.72 -1.36 -28.74
CA ASN A 287 -9.73 -0.64 -29.53
C ASN A 287 -9.72 0.89 -29.38
N GLY A 288 -8.52 1.48 -29.23
CA GLY A 288 -8.36 2.93 -29.08
C GLY A 288 -8.72 3.47 -27.69
N GLU A 289 -9.01 2.59 -26.73
CA GLU A 289 -9.27 2.95 -25.34
C GLU A 289 -8.19 2.39 -24.41
N SER A 290 -7.97 3.05 -23.28
CA SER A 290 -7.16 2.53 -22.17
C SER A 290 -7.98 1.56 -21.35
N TRP A 291 -7.40 0.44 -20.93
CA TRP A 291 -8.07 -0.56 -20.11
C TRP A 291 -7.42 -0.69 -18.74
N LEU A 292 -8.27 -0.94 -17.75
CA LEU A 292 -7.90 -1.09 -16.34
C LEU A 292 -8.31 -2.49 -15.87
N ARG A 293 -7.62 -3.00 -14.85
CA ARG A 293 -7.92 -4.28 -14.21
C ARG A 293 -8.23 -4.11 -12.74
N ALA A 294 -9.29 -4.79 -12.30
CA ALA A 294 -9.61 -5.00 -10.90
C ALA A 294 -9.65 -6.50 -10.60
N HIS A 295 -8.96 -6.91 -9.55
CA HIS A 295 -9.02 -8.28 -9.04
C HIS A 295 -10.12 -8.37 -7.97
N HIS A 296 -10.92 -9.43 -8.03
CA HIS A 296 -12.01 -9.67 -7.09
C HIS A 296 -11.90 -11.05 -6.44
N SER A 297 -12.04 -11.07 -5.12
CA SER A 297 -12.12 -12.27 -4.28
C SER A 297 -13.42 -12.26 -3.49
N VAL A 298 -14.26 -13.28 -3.68
CA VAL A 298 -15.61 -13.35 -3.10
C VAL A 298 -15.81 -14.66 -2.36
N THR A 299 -16.27 -14.63 -1.12
CA THR A 299 -16.60 -15.87 -0.38
C THR A 299 -17.64 -16.71 -1.13
N SER A 300 -17.33 -17.98 -1.37
CA SER A 300 -18.19 -18.95 -2.04
C SER A 300 -19.06 -19.71 -1.05
N SER A 301 -20.18 -20.24 -1.55
CA SER A 301 -21.13 -21.00 -0.75
C SER A 301 -20.79 -22.46 -0.79
N VAL A 302 -20.99 -23.11 0.35
CA VAL A 302 -20.74 -24.54 0.52
C VAL A 302 -21.75 -25.37 -0.29
N GLY A 303 -21.26 -26.43 -0.93
CA GLY A 303 -22.07 -27.44 -1.60
C GLY A 303 -21.62 -27.73 -3.04
N MET A 304 -22.26 -28.73 -3.64
CA MET A 304 -21.99 -29.16 -5.00
C MET A 304 -22.12 -28.02 -6.00
N SER A 305 -21.22 -27.94 -6.96
CA SER A 305 -21.21 -26.96 -8.05
C SER A 305 -20.77 -27.60 -9.35
N SER A 306 -21.60 -27.48 -10.39
CA SER A 306 -21.32 -28.00 -11.73
C SER A 306 -21.25 -26.91 -12.80
N ASN A 307 -21.66 -25.68 -12.48
CA ASN A 307 -21.70 -24.56 -13.41
C ASN A 307 -21.38 -23.26 -12.68
N PHE A 308 -20.59 -22.42 -13.32
CA PHE A 308 -20.38 -21.04 -12.93
C PHE A 308 -21.40 -20.15 -13.64
N VAL A 309 -22.08 -19.27 -12.90
CA VAL A 309 -23.05 -18.33 -13.46
C VAL A 309 -22.60 -16.91 -13.16
N LEU A 310 -22.47 -16.12 -14.22
CA LEU A 310 -22.17 -14.69 -14.17
C LEU A 310 -23.40 -13.91 -14.64
N GLU A 311 -23.87 -13.00 -13.80
CA GLU A 311 -24.98 -12.08 -14.08
C GLU A 311 -24.48 -10.64 -13.98
N LEU A 312 -24.75 -9.85 -15.01
CA LEU A 312 -24.46 -8.42 -15.06
C LEU A 312 -25.78 -7.65 -15.20
N HIS A 313 -26.00 -6.62 -14.37
CA HIS A 313 -27.21 -5.77 -14.42
C HIS A 313 -26.92 -4.29 -14.20
N GLY A 314 -27.68 -3.41 -14.85
CA GLY A 314 -27.79 -1.98 -14.51
C GLY A 314 -28.72 -1.72 -13.31
N GLU A 315 -28.68 -0.49 -12.78
CA GLU A 315 -29.42 -0.05 -11.58
C GLU A 315 -30.67 0.81 -11.90
N THR A 316 -31.60 0.90 -10.96
CA THR A 316 -32.85 1.69 -11.07
C THR A 316 -32.59 3.18 -11.25
N SER A 317 -33.43 3.85 -12.04
CA SER A 317 -33.43 5.31 -12.24
C SER A 317 -32.15 5.87 -12.90
N ARG A 318 -31.46 5.05 -13.70
CA ARG A 318 -30.27 5.46 -14.45
C ARG A 318 -30.56 5.62 -15.95
N PRO A 319 -29.78 6.46 -16.66
CA PRO A 319 -29.85 6.56 -18.12
C PRO A 319 -29.57 5.22 -18.79
N ALA A 320 -30.07 5.06 -20.02
CA ALA A 320 -29.71 3.92 -20.84
C ALA A 320 -28.19 3.86 -21.08
N GLU A 321 -27.63 2.66 -21.06
CA GLU A 321 -26.19 2.42 -21.14
C GLU A 321 -25.88 1.16 -21.95
N THR A 322 -24.81 1.20 -22.74
CA THR A 322 -24.17 0.01 -23.30
C THR A 322 -22.68 0.05 -23.02
N GLY A 323 -22.06 -1.12 -22.91
CA GLY A 323 -20.62 -1.22 -22.68
C GLY A 323 -20.06 -2.60 -22.92
N THR A 324 -18.73 -2.70 -22.81
CA THR A 324 -17.96 -3.92 -22.98
C THR A 324 -17.05 -4.13 -21.79
N LEU A 325 -16.93 -5.36 -21.33
CA LEU A 325 -16.02 -5.78 -20.26
C LEU A 325 -15.34 -7.07 -20.69
N LEU A 326 -14.17 -7.33 -20.14
CA LEU A 326 -13.50 -8.63 -20.27
C LEU A 326 -13.36 -9.21 -18.87
N VAL A 327 -13.68 -10.49 -18.73
CA VAL A 327 -13.56 -11.21 -17.46
C VAL A 327 -12.62 -12.38 -17.67
N ALA A 328 -11.69 -12.59 -16.75
CA ALA A 328 -10.78 -13.71 -16.82
C ALA A 328 -10.31 -14.17 -15.45
N ASP A 329 -9.43 -15.18 -15.47
CA ASP A 329 -8.86 -15.82 -14.29
C ASP A 329 -9.94 -16.25 -13.27
N ILE A 330 -11.11 -16.61 -13.79
CA ILE A 330 -12.25 -17.07 -12.99
C ILE A 330 -11.90 -18.44 -12.44
N LYS A 331 -11.81 -18.54 -11.12
CA LYS A 331 -11.54 -19.80 -10.43
C LYS A 331 -12.24 -19.81 -9.08
N ILE A 332 -12.65 -21.01 -8.67
CA ILE A 332 -13.06 -21.28 -7.31
C ILE A 332 -11.82 -21.81 -6.61
N THR A 333 -11.43 -21.13 -5.55
CA THR A 333 -10.35 -21.57 -4.68
C THR A 333 -10.90 -22.01 -3.33
N ALA A 334 -10.23 -22.97 -2.71
CA ALA A 334 -10.51 -23.39 -1.34
C ALA A 334 -9.23 -23.30 -0.52
N PRO A 335 -9.33 -23.11 0.81
CA PRO A 335 -8.20 -23.36 1.68
C PRO A 335 -7.65 -24.76 1.40
N ASP A 336 -6.36 -24.87 1.14
CA ASP A 336 -5.70 -26.15 0.92
C ASP A 336 -6.07 -27.11 2.07
N PRO A 337 -6.79 -28.22 1.80
CA PRO A 337 -7.17 -29.16 2.84
C PRO A 337 -5.95 -29.83 3.47
N ASN A 338 -4.83 -29.86 2.75
CA ASN A 338 -3.54 -30.39 3.24
C ASN A 338 -2.60 -29.28 3.74
N GLY A 339 -3.00 -28.01 3.60
CA GLY A 339 -2.23 -26.87 4.03
C GLY A 339 -2.23 -26.73 5.55
N VAL A 340 -1.09 -26.33 6.11
CA VAL A 340 -0.94 -26.10 7.55
C VAL A 340 -1.41 -24.67 7.86
N ALA A 341 -2.39 -24.52 8.76
CA ALA A 341 -2.80 -23.19 9.21
C ALA A 341 -1.66 -22.55 9.98
N LEU A 342 -1.28 -21.33 9.61
CA LEU A 342 -0.27 -20.57 10.34
C LEU A 342 -0.89 -19.96 11.59
N PRO A 343 -0.16 -19.94 12.72
CA PRO A 343 -0.63 -19.25 13.90
C PRO A 343 -0.66 -17.73 13.69
N ASP A 344 -1.54 -17.08 14.44
CA ASP A 344 -1.54 -15.63 14.61
C ASP A 344 -0.20 -15.15 15.15
N VAL A 345 0.27 -14.00 14.66
CA VAL A 345 1.43 -13.34 15.24
C VAL A 345 1.06 -12.77 16.60
N VAL A 346 1.94 -12.97 17.58
CA VAL A 346 1.79 -12.36 18.92
C VAL A 346 2.95 -11.41 19.13
N ASN A 347 2.68 -10.11 19.01
CA ASN A 347 3.65 -9.07 19.34
C ASN A 347 3.75 -8.95 20.87
N ARG A 348 4.97 -8.84 21.40
CA ARG A 348 5.21 -8.91 22.86
C ARG A 348 5.96 -7.71 23.43
N GLU A 349 6.70 -6.98 22.60
CA GLU A 349 7.48 -5.85 23.08
C GLU A 349 6.65 -4.58 22.96
N ASN A 350 6.28 -4.01 24.10
CA ASN A 350 5.53 -2.77 24.15
C ASN A 350 6.34 -1.60 23.56
N GLN A 351 5.65 -0.68 22.90
CA GLN A 351 6.20 0.55 22.32
C GLN A 351 6.89 1.47 23.33
N SER A 352 6.78 1.23 24.64
CA SER A 352 7.53 1.92 25.70
C SER A 352 8.89 1.29 26.02
N VAL A 353 9.20 0.11 25.48
CA VAL A 353 10.44 -0.64 25.71
C VAL A 353 11.38 -0.58 24.51
N VAL A 354 10.85 -0.77 23.29
CA VAL A 354 11.65 -0.84 22.05
C VAL A 354 12.40 0.45 21.73
N ALA A 355 13.42 0.45 20.87
CA ALA A 355 14.19 1.66 20.57
C ALA A 355 13.33 2.79 19.94
N PRO A 356 13.47 4.06 20.37
CA PRO A 356 12.80 5.20 19.73
C PRO A 356 13.09 5.31 18.23
N LEU A 357 12.07 5.43 17.39
CA LEU A 357 12.29 5.53 15.94
C LEU A 357 13.07 6.80 15.57
N LYS A 358 12.75 7.94 16.21
CA LYS A 358 13.50 9.19 16.08
C LYS A 358 14.97 9.14 16.53
N SER A 359 15.38 8.10 17.28
CA SER A 359 16.81 7.90 17.60
C SER A 359 17.59 7.28 16.45
N VAL A 360 16.90 6.55 15.56
CA VAL A 360 17.47 5.97 14.34
C VAL A 360 17.37 6.96 13.18
N TYR A 361 16.18 7.53 12.97
CA TYR A 361 15.89 8.44 11.88
C TYR A 361 15.72 9.87 12.39
N ASN A 362 16.77 10.66 12.19
CA ASN A 362 16.75 12.09 12.44
C ASN A 362 17.82 12.79 11.58
N ARG A 363 17.71 14.11 11.46
CA ARG A 363 18.64 14.93 10.67
C ARG A 363 20.08 14.92 11.21
N GLU A 364 20.31 14.67 12.50
CA GLU A 364 21.65 14.61 13.10
C GLU A 364 22.43 13.38 12.63
N ASN A 365 21.72 12.31 12.27
CA ASN A 365 22.26 11.10 11.65
C ASN A 365 22.22 11.15 10.11
N GLU A 366 22.10 12.34 9.50
CA GLU A 366 21.97 12.53 8.05
C GLU A 366 20.76 11.77 7.44
N ARG A 367 19.68 11.65 8.23
CA ARG A 367 18.40 11.09 7.82
C ARG A 367 17.31 12.17 7.81
N PHE A 368 16.07 11.73 7.73
CA PHE A 368 14.85 12.53 7.76
C PHE A 368 14.23 12.54 9.15
N MET A 369 13.27 13.44 9.40
CA MET A 369 12.45 13.38 10.62
C MET A 369 11.38 12.30 10.48
N VAL A 370 11.12 11.57 11.56
CA VAL A 370 9.96 10.66 11.63
C VAL A 370 8.82 11.28 12.41
N GLY A 371 7.62 11.09 11.91
CA GLY A 371 6.40 11.68 12.45
C GLY A 371 5.23 10.72 12.55
N ALA A 372 4.16 11.19 13.17
CA ALA A 372 2.89 10.49 13.25
C ALA A 372 1.73 11.49 13.30
N ILE A 373 0.51 11.02 12.99
CA ILE A 373 -0.71 11.79 13.27
C ILE A 373 -0.87 12.02 14.78
N GLY A 374 -1.54 13.10 15.17
CA GLY A 374 -2.01 13.25 16.55
C GLY A 374 -2.37 14.68 16.96
N THR A 375 -3.52 14.80 17.62
CA THR A 375 -4.04 16.06 18.18
C THR A 375 -3.49 16.35 19.57
N GLY A 376 -3.25 17.62 19.89
CA GLY A 376 -2.97 18.08 21.26
C GLY A 376 -1.59 17.68 21.79
N PRO A 377 -1.42 17.59 23.13
CA PRO A 377 -0.11 17.40 23.77
C PRO A 377 0.65 16.15 23.28
N VAL A 378 1.95 16.30 23.06
CA VAL A 378 2.87 15.23 22.65
C VAL A 378 3.35 14.47 23.89
N THR A 379 2.79 13.29 24.13
CA THR A 379 3.13 12.44 25.30
C THR A 379 3.28 10.98 24.90
N GLY A 380 3.75 10.14 25.84
CA GLY A 380 3.85 8.69 25.65
C GLY A 380 4.60 8.29 24.37
N THR A 381 3.97 7.47 23.55
CA THR A 381 4.52 6.96 22.28
C THR A 381 4.86 8.06 21.30
N ARG A 382 3.98 9.07 21.17
CA ARG A 382 4.22 10.22 20.30
C ARG A 382 5.53 10.92 20.68
N ALA A 383 5.68 11.24 21.96
CA ALA A 383 6.89 11.85 22.49
C ALA A 383 8.12 10.95 22.34
N ARG A 384 7.96 9.65 22.55
CA ARG A 384 9.08 8.70 22.51
C ARG A 384 9.60 8.48 21.09
N HIS A 385 8.72 8.23 20.12
CA HIS A 385 9.11 7.74 18.80
C HIS A 385 9.22 8.83 17.72
N TYR A 386 8.54 9.96 17.87
CA TYR A 386 8.33 10.89 16.76
C TYR A 386 8.75 12.33 17.10
N LYS A 387 8.99 13.13 16.05
CA LYS A 387 9.43 14.53 16.13
C LYS A 387 8.50 15.52 15.43
N ILE A 388 7.79 15.08 14.40
CA ILE A 388 6.87 15.91 13.61
C ILE A 388 5.46 15.32 13.62
N PHE A 389 4.44 16.18 13.69
CA PHE A 389 3.04 15.76 13.84
C PHE A 389 2.11 16.50 12.91
N VAL A 390 1.06 15.82 12.49
CA VAL A 390 -0.06 16.38 11.74
C VAL A 390 -1.35 16.20 12.56
N ASP A 391 -2.13 17.27 12.70
CA ASP A 391 -3.37 17.28 13.48
C ASP A 391 -4.56 16.77 12.65
N GLY A 392 -4.35 15.65 11.96
CA GLY A 392 -5.33 15.00 11.09
C GLY A 392 -6.03 15.98 10.14
N ASN A 393 -7.34 16.15 10.33
CA ASN A 393 -8.22 16.86 9.40
C ASN A 393 -8.56 18.30 9.82
N ASN A 394 -7.93 18.84 10.87
CA ASN A 394 -8.41 20.05 11.54
C ASN A 394 -8.12 21.38 10.80
N LEU A 395 -7.18 21.41 9.82
CA LEU A 395 -6.90 22.63 9.06
C LEU A 395 -7.68 22.76 7.73
N LYS A 396 -8.44 21.73 7.35
CA LYS A 396 -9.25 21.73 6.12
C LYS A 396 -10.23 22.91 6.11
N ALA A 397 -10.50 23.47 4.93
CA ALA A 397 -11.32 24.67 4.77
C ALA A 397 -12.72 24.55 5.40
N GLU A 398 -13.33 23.36 5.40
CA GLU A 398 -14.62 23.13 6.08
C GLU A 398 -14.56 23.41 7.59
N SER A 399 -13.41 23.14 8.22
CA SER A 399 -13.18 23.43 9.64
C SER A 399 -12.72 24.87 9.85
N THR A 400 -11.83 25.38 9.00
CA THR A 400 -11.14 26.66 9.22
C THR A 400 -11.85 27.88 8.69
N HIS A 401 -12.67 27.74 7.65
CA HIS A 401 -13.40 28.83 7.00
C HIS A 401 -14.87 28.46 6.75
N PRO A 402 -15.62 28.05 7.80
CA PRO A 402 -16.96 27.46 7.64
C PRO A 402 -18.01 28.43 7.09
N LEU A 403 -17.82 29.74 7.27
CA LEU A 403 -18.77 30.79 6.91
C LEU A 403 -18.20 31.66 5.79
N GLY A 404 -19.03 32.09 4.84
CA GLY A 404 -18.58 32.89 3.70
C GLY A 404 -18.85 34.40 3.86
N PRO A 405 -18.12 35.25 3.12
CA PRO A 405 -18.22 36.70 3.27
C PRO A 405 -19.45 37.28 2.57
N SER A 406 -20.11 38.25 3.21
CA SER A 406 -21.32 38.89 2.69
C SER A 406 -21.13 39.71 1.41
N TRP A 407 -19.88 40.07 1.07
CA TRP A 407 -19.56 40.75 -0.20
C TRP A 407 -19.48 39.78 -1.37
N LEU A 408 -19.40 38.46 -1.15
CA LEU A 408 -19.35 37.48 -2.22
C LEU A 408 -20.69 37.42 -2.95
N LYS A 409 -20.66 37.60 -4.27
CA LYS A 409 -21.83 37.68 -5.14
C LYS A 409 -21.62 36.85 -6.40
N SER A 410 -22.74 36.40 -6.97
CA SER A 410 -22.74 35.82 -8.31
C SER A 410 -22.43 36.89 -9.36
N VAL A 411 -22.18 36.46 -10.60
CA VAL A 411 -22.08 37.36 -11.77
C VAL A 411 -23.34 38.21 -12.03
N THR A 412 -24.49 37.84 -11.44
CA THR A 412 -25.73 38.62 -11.52
C THR A 412 -25.92 39.56 -10.32
N GLY A 413 -24.97 39.60 -9.38
CA GLY A 413 -25.02 40.42 -8.17
C GLY A 413 -25.80 39.81 -7.00
N GLU A 414 -26.23 38.54 -7.11
CA GLU A 414 -27.00 37.86 -6.07
C GLU A 414 -26.10 37.31 -4.96
N ALA A 415 -26.62 37.22 -3.73
CA ALA A 415 -25.89 36.63 -2.61
C ALA A 415 -25.70 35.11 -2.79
N LEU A 416 -24.54 34.61 -2.36
CA LEU A 416 -24.27 33.18 -2.32
C LEU A 416 -24.83 32.55 -1.05
N SER A 417 -25.41 31.35 -1.16
CA SER A 417 -25.89 30.60 0.01
C SER A 417 -24.73 30.30 0.96
N GLY A 418 -24.88 30.64 2.24
CA GLY A 418 -23.83 30.49 3.26
C GLY A 418 -22.73 31.56 3.21
N ALA A 419 -22.83 32.57 2.34
CA ALA A 419 -21.91 33.70 2.25
C ALA A 419 -22.60 35.02 2.68
N ASP A 420 -22.97 35.10 3.95
CA ASP A 420 -23.72 36.20 4.56
C ASP A 420 -23.02 36.80 5.80
N THR A 421 -21.80 36.35 6.11
CA THR A 421 -21.07 36.76 7.30
C THR A 421 -20.33 38.07 7.07
N THR A 422 -20.26 38.91 8.11
CA THR A 422 -19.47 40.15 8.03
C THR A 422 -18.00 39.79 7.81
N PRO A 423 -17.35 40.37 6.79
CA PRO A 423 -15.98 40.02 6.43
C PRO A 423 -14.99 40.20 7.59
N GLY A 424 -14.07 39.25 7.75
CA GLY A 424 -13.01 39.22 8.76
C GLY A 424 -13.06 37.99 9.67
N LEU A 425 -12.57 38.12 10.89
CA LEU A 425 -12.40 36.98 11.81
C LEU A 425 -13.66 36.19 12.14
N GLY A 426 -14.85 36.79 11.98
CA GLY A 426 -16.11 36.10 12.19
C GLY A 426 -16.35 34.94 11.22
N GLU A 427 -15.62 34.87 10.11
CA GLU A 427 -15.72 33.81 9.10
C GLU A 427 -14.96 32.52 9.48
N TYR A 428 -14.02 32.60 10.42
CA TYR A 428 -13.00 31.57 10.65
C TYR A 428 -13.14 30.87 12.00
N ASN A 429 -12.63 29.63 12.06
CA ASN A 429 -12.51 28.84 13.28
C ASN A 429 -11.17 28.10 13.30
N PHE A 430 -10.31 28.34 14.28
CA PHE A 430 -8.94 27.80 14.25
C PHE A 430 -8.72 26.72 15.33
N PRO A 431 -8.06 25.60 15.00
CA PRO A 431 -7.65 24.59 15.98
C PRO A 431 -6.41 25.04 16.79
N THR A 432 -6.45 26.25 17.35
CA THR A 432 -5.30 26.90 18.01
C THR A 432 -4.72 26.04 19.13
N ASP A 433 -5.59 25.54 20.02
CA ASP A 433 -5.18 24.79 21.21
C ASP A 433 -4.44 23.50 20.86
N ALA A 434 -4.84 22.82 19.78
CA ALA A 434 -4.23 21.57 19.36
C ALA A 434 -2.76 21.77 18.93
N TYR A 435 -2.52 22.72 18.04
CA TYR A 435 -1.15 23.02 17.57
C TYR A 435 -0.31 23.73 18.63
N GLN A 436 -0.93 24.56 19.47
CA GLN A 436 -0.23 25.17 20.59
C GLN A 436 0.27 24.10 21.58
N ALA A 437 -0.58 23.13 21.89
CA ALA A 437 -0.20 22.02 22.77
C ALA A 437 0.97 21.20 22.20
N ILE A 438 1.03 20.97 20.88
CA ILE A 438 2.19 20.30 20.24
C ILE A 438 3.47 21.11 20.45
N ARG A 439 3.44 22.41 20.13
CA ARG A 439 4.58 23.33 20.30
C ARG A 439 5.08 23.36 21.75
N ASP A 440 4.15 23.37 22.71
CA ASP A 440 4.43 23.58 24.13
C ASP A 440 4.79 22.29 24.89
N SER A 441 4.72 21.11 24.25
CA SER A 441 4.96 19.81 24.91
C SER A 441 6.43 19.45 25.14
N GLY A 442 7.37 20.21 24.57
CA GLY A 442 8.80 19.94 24.65
C GLY A 442 9.62 21.22 24.83
N THR A 443 10.93 21.10 24.72
CA THR A 443 11.80 22.28 24.61
C THR A 443 11.47 23.06 23.33
N PRO A 444 11.64 24.40 23.29
CA PRO A 444 11.30 25.19 22.12
C PRO A 444 11.94 24.64 20.84
N GLY A 445 11.10 24.28 19.87
CA GLY A 445 11.53 23.72 18.59
C GLY A 445 11.81 22.21 18.58
N GLU A 446 11.62 21.50 19.69
CA GLU A 446 11.74 20.03 19.77
C GLU A 446 10.73 19.33 18.88
N TYR A 447 9.45 19.65 19.05
CA TYR A 447 8.36 19.10 18.26
C TYR A 447 7.95 20.05 17.15
N LYS A 448 7.69 19.47 15.98
CA LYS A 448 7.33 20.18 14.76
C LYS A 448 5.91 19.82 14.36
N SER A 449 5.28 20.72 13.60
CA SER A 449 3.99 20.45 12.98
C SER A 449 4.11 20.50 11.45
N HIS A 450 3.41 19.57 10.82
CA HIS A 450 3.08 19.59 9.41
C HIS A 450 1.60 19.97 9.29
N ALA A 451 1.30 21.06 8.58
CA ALA A 451 -0.07 21.54 8.43
C ALA A 451 -0.77 20.85 7.26
N HIS A 452 -1.95 20.28 7.50
CA HIS A 452 -2.75 19.60 6.49
C HIS A 452 -4.23 20.00 6.62
N VAL A 453 -4.83 20.74 5.68
CA VAL A 453 -4.32 21.28 4.41
C VAL A 453 -5.01 22.64 4.18
N LEU A 454 -4.37 23.57 3.46
CA LEU A 454 -4.99 24.85 3.09
C LEU A 454 -6.10 24.68 2.03
N ALA A 455 -5.80 24.06 0.90
CA ALA A 455 -6.77 23.85 -0.18
C ALA A 455 -6.89 22.40 -0.63
N TRP A 456 -8.13 21.94 -0.80
CA TRP A 456 -8.45 20.59 -1.23
C TRP A 456 -9.80 20.56 -1.96
N TYR A 457 -9.98 19.60 -2.87
CA TYR A 457 -11.25 19.40 -3.58
C TYR A 457 -12.35 18.84 -2.65
N ASN A 458 -11.94 18.15 -1.59
CA ASN A 458 -12.83 17.55 -0.59
C ASN A 458 -12.80 18.34 0.72
N GLN A 459 -13.82 18.16 1.57
CA GLN A 459 -13.93 18.80 2.90
C GLN A 459 -13.72 20.33 2.84
N ALA A 460 -14.37 20.95 1.87
CA ALA A 460 -14.55 22.40 1.75
C ALA A 460 -16.01 22.77 2.10
N PRO A 461 -16.25 23.94 2.71
CA PRO A 461 -17.59 24.35 3.10
C PRO A 461 -18.48 24.51 1.86
N ALA A 462 -19.79 24.30 2.05
CA ALA A 462 -20.75 24.30 0.94
C ALA A 462 -20.71 25.59 0.11
N TRP A 463 -20.45 26.74 0.77
CA TRP A 463 -20.42 28.03 0.10
C TRP A 463 -19.21 28.20 -0.82
N MET A 464 -18.08 27.54 -0.55
CA MET A 464 -16.93 27.47 -1.46
C MET A 464 -17.21 26.48 -2.59
N ARG A 465 -17.75 25.30 -2.26
CA ARG A 465 -17.97 24.22 -3.25
C ARG A 465 -18.96 24.59 -4.37
N GLN A 466 -19.87 25.54 -4.14
CA GLN A 466 -20.79 26.04 -5.18
C GLN A 466 -20.13 26.99 -6.17
N ILE A 467 -18.97 27.58 -5.86
CA ILE A 467 -18.31 28.59 -6.70
C ILE A 467 -17.80 27.92 -7.98
N ILE A 468 -18.17 28.48 -9.13
CA ILE A 468 -17.64 28.05 -10.43
C ILE A 468 -17.20 29.25 -11.28
N PRO A 469 -16.29 29.07 -12.25
CA PRO A 469 -15.91 30.15 -13.17
C PRO A 469 -17.09 30.83 -13.86
N ALA A 470 -17.06 32.17 -13.92
CA ALA A 470 -18.09 33.02 -14.53
C ALA A 470 -18.48 32.61 -15.96
N ASN A 471 -17.52 32.14 -16.75
CA ASN A 471 -17.70 31.88 -18.17
C ASN A 471 -18.01 30.42 -18.51
N LEU A 472 -18.30 29.59 -17.50
CA LEU A 472 -18.74 28.22 -17.76
C LEU A 472 -20.12 28.20 -18.43
N PRO A 473 -20.29 27.43 -19.53
CA PRO A 473 -21.58 27.34 -20.21
C PRO A 473 -22.71 26.87 -19.29
N ALA A 474 -23.92 27.40 -19.50
CA ALA A 474 -25.11 26.93 -18.79
C ALA A 474 -25.36 25.43 -19.08
N GLY A 475 -25.62 24.65 -18.03
CA GLY A 475 -25.76 23.19 -18.14
C GLY A 475 -24.43 22.41 -18.12
N TYR A 476 -23.32 23.06 -17.77
CA TYR A 476 -22.03 22.38 -17.62
C TYR A 476 -22.05 21.36 -16.46
N ASN A 477 -22.10 20.07 -16.82
CA ASN A 477 -22.20 18.93 -15.90
C ASN A 477 -20.87 18.19 -15.69
N GLY A 478 -19.73 18.89 -15.74
CA GLY A 478 -18.41 18.24 -15.66
C GLY A 478 -18.17 17.41 -16.92
N THR A 479 -17.52 18.00 -17.92
CA THR A 479 -16.98 17.18 -19.02
C THR A 479 -15.66 16.56 -18.56
N THR A 480 -15.09 15.68 -19.38
CA THR A 480 -13.73 15.11 -19.21
C THR A 480 -12.60 16.15 -19.07
N ASN A 481 -12.90 17.46 -19.11
CA ASN A 481 -11.90 18.52 -18.98
C ASN A 481 -12.01 19.27 -17.64
N PHE A 482 -13.06 19.03 -16.84
CA PHE A 482 -13.23 19.62 -15.50
C PHE A 482 -14.01 18.66 -14.60
N TYR A 483 -13.30 17.75 -13.95
CA TYR A 483 -13.88 16.93 -12.88
C TYR A 483 -14.20 17.80 -11.64
N GLY A 484 -14.87 17.25 -10.63
CA GLY A 484 -15.08 17.93 -9.35
C GLY A 484 -16.10 19.09 -9.32
N LEU A 485 -16.36 19.77 -10.46
CA LEU A 485 -17.22 20.97 -10.55
C LEU A 485 -18.65 20.74 -10.06
N GLY A 486 -18.91 21.21 -8.84
CA GLY A 486 -20.18 21.10 -8.12
C GLY A 486 -20.37 19.80 -7.33
N ASN A 487 -19.33 19.00 -7.08
CA ASN A 487 -19.45 17.76 -6.32
C ASN A 487 -20.02 18.01 -4.91
N GLY A 488 -21.11 17.28 -4.61
CA GLY A 488 -21.80 17.33 -3.32
C GLY A 488 -22.55 18.64 -3.04
N VAL A 489 -22.82 19.49 -4.04
CA VAL A 489 -23.69 20.67 -3.90
C VAL A 489 -24.78 20.67 -4.97
N ALA A 490 -26.01 20.93 -4.57
CA ALA A 490 -27.16 20.97 -5.49
C ALA A 490 -27.19 22.24 -6.36
N THR A 491 -26.37 23.24 -6.05
CA THR A 491 -26.36 24.54 -6.70
C THR A 491 -24.93 24.93 -7.05
N LYS A 492 -24.74 25.39 -8.28
CA LYS A 492 -23.49 25.98 -8.77
C LYS A 492 -23.73 27.47 -9.03
N VAL A 493 -22.81 28.32 -8.61
CA VAL A 493 -22.93 29.77 -8.70
C VAL A 493 -21.72 30.31 -9.48
N PRO A 494 -21.91 30.85 -10.68
CA PRO A 494 -20.85 31.55 -11.40
C PRO A 494 -20.45 32.81 -10.62
N VAL A 495 -19.16 32.92 -10.33
CA VAL A 495 -18.56 34.05 -9.60
C VAL A 495 -17.47 34.67 -10.47
N ASP A 496 -17.36 35.99 -10.39
CA ASP A 496 -16.28 36.72 -11.06
C ASP A 496 -14.90 36.25 -10.58
N LYS A 497 -13.92 36.20 -11.49
CA LYS A 497 -12.59 35.67 -11.18
C LYS A 497 -11.87 36.50 -10.11
N GLU A 498 -12.03 37.82 -10.09
CA GLU A 498 -11.38 38.68 -9.11
C GLU A 498 -12.00 38.50 -7.72
N MET A 499 -13.30 38.25 -7.64
CA MET A 499 -13.96 37.86 -6.39
C MET A 499 -13.47 36.50 -5.89
N SER A 500 -13.30 35.54 -6.79
CA SER A 500 -12.75 34.22 -6.45
C SER A 500 -11.30 34.31 -5.98
N ARG A 501 -10.47 35.12 -6.65
CA ARG A 501 -9.09 35.43 -6.24
C ARG A 501 -9.04 36.10 -4.87
N ARG A 502 -9.95 37.04 -4.59
CA ARG A 502 -10.11 37.67 -3.27
C ARG A 502 -10.43 36.68 -2.17
N VAL A 503 -11.39 35.77 -2.40
CA VAL A 503 -11.76 34.70 -1.44
C VAL A 503 -10.52 33.88 -1.08
N GLN A 504 -9.78 33.46 -2.10
CA GLN A 504 -8.60 32.60 -1.95
C GLN A 504 -7.46 33.31 -1.24
N PHE A 505 -7.16 34.54 -1.63
CA PHE A 505 -6.17 35.37 -0.95
C PHE A 505 -6.54 35.58 0.53
N ASN A 506 -7.79 35.92 0.83
CA ASN A 506 -8.25 36.14 2.20
C ASN A 506 -8.16 34.89 3.06
N HIS A 507 -8.57 33.74 2.50
CA HIS A 507 -8.48 32.45 3.18
C HIS A 507 -7.02 32.10 3.52
N THR A 508 -6.12 32.17 2.52
CA THR A 508 -4.68 31.92 2.70
C THR A 508 -4.06 32.84 3.74
N MET A 509 -4.35 34.14 3.66
CA MET A 509 -3.84 35.12 4.61
C MET A 509 -4.36 34.83 6.02
N HIS A 510 -5.66 34.69 6.25
CA HIS A 510 -6.19 34.48 7.60
C HIS A 510 -5.73 33.16 8.20
N VAL A 511 -5.81 32.06 7.46
CA VAL A 511 -5.49 30.73 8.00
C VAL A 511 -4.01 30.62 8.35
N MET A 512 -3.11 30.98 7.43
CA MET A 512 -1.67 30.86 7.71
C MET A 512 -1.22 31.90 8.74
N ARG A 513 -1.65 33.16 8.61
CA ARG A 513 -1.24 34.22 9.54
C ARG A 513 -1.78 34.01 10.94
N HIS A 514 -2.96 33.40 11.11
CA HIS A 514 -3.47 33.06 12.44
C HIS A 514 -2.40 32.35 13.29
N PHE A 515 -1.67 31.42 12.70
CA PHE A 515 -0.62 30.67 13.40
C PHE A 515 0.74 31.37 13.35
N LEU A 516 1.09 31.96 12.19
CA LEU A 516 2.44 32.41 11.87
C LEU A 516 2.77 33.85 12.28
N THR A 517 1.82 34.63 12.80
CA THR A 517 2.06 35.97 13.37
C THR A 517 1.39 36.13 14.73
N THR A 518 1.73 37.20 15.44
CA THR A 518 1.10 37.65 16.69
C THR A 518 0.02 38.73 16.49
N ASP A 519 -0.28 39.10 15.24
CA ASP A 519 -1.24 40.16 14.93
C ASP A 519 -2.68 39.76 15.27
N ALA A 520 -3.34 40.58 16.09
CA ALA A 520 -4.71 40.38 16.54
C ALA A 520 -5.73 40.39 15.40
N LYS A 521 -5.45 41.02 14.26
CA LYS A 521 -6.37 41.03 13.11
C LYS A 521 -6.58 39.66 12.49
N TYR A 522 -5.66 38.72 12.71
CA TYR A 522 -5.76 37.31 12.30
C TYR A 522 -6.23 36.39 13.44
N GLY A 523 -6.80 36.94 14.52
CA GLY A 523 -7.26 36.15 15.67
C GLY A 523 -6.11 35.60 16.52
N SER A 524 -4.92 36.18 16.38
CA SER A 524 -3.71 35.82 17.14
C SER A 524 -3.49 36.77 18.34
N SER A 525 -2.41 36.58 19.08
CA SER A 525 -1.96 37.51 20.13
C SER A 525 -0.48 37.38 20.44
N ALA A 526 0.12 38.45 20.96
CA ALA A 526 1.50 38.43 21.47
C ALA A 526 1.68 37.44 22.62
N SER A 527 0.66 37.24 23.47
CA SER A 527 0.70 36.29 24.59
C SER A 527 0.68 34.83 24.14
N ARG A 528 -0.01 34.52 23.03
CA ARG A 528 0.00 33.18 22.40
C ARG A 528 1.37 32.88 21.77
N GLY A 529 2.00 33.91 21.21
CA GLY A 529 3.20 33.79 20.40
C GLY A 529 2.91 33.08 19.06
N VAL A 530 3.95 32.91 18.25
CA VAL A 530 3.87 32.20 16.96
C VAL A 530 3.81 30.68 17.19
N ILE A 531 3.04 29.98 16.36
CA ILE A 531 3.06 28.51 16.27
C ILE A 531 3.77 28.16 14.96
N PRO A 532 5.06 27.79 15.01
CA PRO A 532 5.83 27.52 13.80
C PRO A 532 5.47 26.16 13.22
N PHE A 533 5.23 26.14 11.91
CA PHE A 533 5.11 24.91 11.13
C PHE A 533 6.44 24.61 10.44
N ASN A 534 6.76 23.32 10.30
CA ASN A 534 7.91 22.89 9.49
C ASN A 534 7.57 22.88 8.00
N SER A 535 6.36 22.43 7.67
CA SER A 535 5.85 22.34 6.32
C SER A 535 4.32 22.48 6.32
N TRP A 536 3.75 22.82 5.17
CA TRP A 536 2.32 23.04 5.01
C TRP A 536 1.86 22.50 3.66
N ASP A 537 0.89 21.58 3.67
CA ASP A 537 0.19 21.17 2.46
C ASP A 537 -0.71 22.32 1.98
N VAL A 538 -0.20 23.06 1.00
CA VAL A 538 -0.90 24.21 0.42
C VAL A 538 -2.03 23.71 -0.47
N LEU A 539 -1.75 22.66 -1.26
CA LEU A 539 -2.71 22.04 -2.15
C LEU A 539 -2.60 20.53 -2.03
N ASN A 540 -3.73 19.87 -1.81
CA ASN A 540 -3.81 18.42 -1.70
C ASN A 540 -4.58 17.83 -2.89
N GLU A 541 -4.07 16.71 -3.43
CA GLU A 541 -4.77 15.80 -4.34
C GLU A 541 -5.37 16.43 -5.61
N GLU A 542 -4.69 17.41 -6.21
CA GLU A 542 -5.21 18.10 -7.39
C GLU A 542 -5.00 17.28 -8.68
N VAL A 543 -4.01 16.38 -8.75
CA VAL A 543 -3.80 15.57 -9.94
C VAL A 543 -4.75 14.37 -9.90
N HIS A 544 -5.36 14.10 -11.05
CA HIS A 544 -6.32 13.02 -11.21
C HIS A 544 -5.76 11.66 -10.78
N GLU A 545 -6.66 10.92 -10.15
CA GLU A 545 -6.48 9.55 -9.68
C GLU A 545 -7.07 8.56 -10.69
N SER A 546 -6.57 7.32 -10.67
CA SER A 546 -7.25 6.17 -11.25
C SER A 546 -8.47 5.71 -10.41
N ARG A 547 -8.70 6.34 -9.25
CA ARG A 547 -9.72 6.02 -8.23
C ARG A 547 -11.14 6.56 -8.47
N HIS A 548 -11.36 7.35 -9.51
CA HIS A 548 -12.63 8.05 -9.71
C HIS A 548 -13.26 7.89 -11.10
N GLY A 549 -13.07 6.75 -11.76
CA GLY A 549 -13.78 6.55 -13.03
C GLY A 549 -13.07 7.12 -14.24
N GLU A 550 -12.45 8.27 -14.12
CA GLU A 550 -12.31 9.11 -15.29
C GLU A 550 -10.97 9.84 -15.21
N LEU A 551 -10.09 9.46 -16.15
CA LEU A 551 -8.87 10.16 -16.57
C LEU A 551 -7.59 9.92 -15.75
N ILE A 552 -6.98 8.73 -15.86
CA ILE A 552 -5.50 8.67 -15.91
C ILE A 552 -5.03 9.67 -16.98
N PRO A 553 -4.03 10.52 -16.75
CA PRO A 553 -3.44 11.34 -17.80
C PRO A 553 -3.19 10.50 -19.07
N GLN A 554 -3.90 10.77 -20.18
CA GLN A 554 -3.64 10.09 -21.46
C GLN A 554 -2.24 10.44 -21.98
N ASP A 555 -1.78 11.63 -21.60
CA ASP A 555 -0.42 12.09 -21.77
C ASP A 555 0.10 12.55 -20.40
N PRO A 556 0.94 11.77 -19.70
CA PRO A 556 1.53 12.18 -18.43
C PRO A 556 2.44 13.42 -18.57
N ASN A 557 2.77 13.85 -19.80
CA ASN A 557 3.49 15.09 -20.07
C ASN A 557 2.59 16.33 -20.14
N ASN A 558 1.26 16.17 -20.20
CA ASN A 558 0.32 17.27 -20.15
C ASN A 558 -0.43 17.30 -18.81
N TRP A 559 0.17 17.98 -17.83
CA TRP A 559 -0.41 18.06 -16.49
C TRP A 559 -1.67 18.92 -16.41
N ARG A 560 -1.82 19.94 -17.26
CA ARG A 560 -2.97 20.87 -17.20
C ARG A 560 -4.31 20.19 -17.50
N THR A 561 -4.30 19.18 -18.35
CA THR A 561 -5.49 18.35 -18.67
C THR A 561 -5.70 17.21 -17.68
N SER A 562 -4.88 17.15 -16.64
CA SER A 562 -4.80 16.04 -15.69
C SER A 562 -5.20 16.46 -14.27
N LEU A 563 -5.81 17.64 -14.12
CA LEU A 563 -6.19 18.21 -12.83
C LEU A 563 -7.66 17.99 -12.54
N LYS A 564 -7.99 17.82 -11.26
CA LYS A 564 -9.36 17.68 -10.77
C LYS A 564 -10.15 18.98 -10.88
N HIS A 565 -9.50 20.13 -11.02
CA HIS A 565 -10.13 21.44 -11.13
C HIS A 565 -11.03 21.77 -9.93
N THR A 566 -10.46 21.69 -8.72
CA THR A 566 -11.13 22.05 -7.45
C THR A 566 -11.94 23.34 -7.58
N ASN A 567 -13.26 23.28 -7.31
CA ASN A 567 -14.25 24.28 -7.76
C ASN A 567 -13.91 25.74 -7.43
N TRP A 568 -13.64 26.00 -6.16
CA TRP A 568 -13.33 27.33 -5.65
C TRP A 568 -11.93 27.79 -6.06
N LEU A 569 -11.03 26.86 -6.44
CA LEU A 569 -9.70 27.17 -6.99
C LEU A 569 -9.77 27.48 -8.49
N VAL A 570 -10.41 26.62 -9.29
CA VAL A 570 -10.47 26.79 -10.75
C VAL A 570 -11.22 28.07 -11.14
N ALA A 571 -12.14 28.56 -10.30
CA ALA A 571 -12.78 29.86 -10.47
C ALA A 571 -11.83 31.07 -10.45
N MET A 572 -10.58 30.91 -9.97
CA MET A 572 -9.52 31.93 -10.08
C MET A 572 -8.90 32.02 -11.47
N SER A 573 -9.09 30.99 -12.30
CA SER A 573 -8.44 30.88 -13.61
C SER A 573 -9.08 31.82 -14.61
N ASP A 574 -8.31 32.19 -15.64
CA ASP A 574 -8.84 32.90 -16.79
C ASP A 574 -9.95 32.13 -17.50
N ASN A 575 -10.56 32.78 -18.51
CA ASN A 575 -11.58 32.22 -19.40
C ASN A 575 -11.19 30.87 -20.05
N LEU A 576 -9.92 30.43 -19.90
CA LEU A 576 -9.37 29.15 -20.31
C LEU A 576 -8.41 28.63 -19.21
N ILE A 577 -8.56 27.38 -18.76
CA ILE A 577 -7.54 26.67 -17.94
C ILE A 577 -6.16 26.70 -18.61
N GLY A 578 -6.13 26.73 -19.95
CA GLY A 578 -4.92 26.85 -20.75
C GLY A 578 -4.35 28.27 -20.85
N GLY A 579 -4.80 29.21 -20.02
CA GLY A 579 -4.26 30.57 -19.94
C GLY A 579 -2.81 30.63 -19.45
N GLY A 580 -2.31 31.84 -19.26
CA GLY A 580 -0.95 32.08 -18.77
C GLY A 580 -0.70 31.36 -17.44
N LEU A 581 0.51 30.81 -17.28
CA LEU A 581 0.88 30.04 -16.07
C LEU A 581 0.81 30.89 -14.80
N GLU A 582 1.19 32.16 -14.87
CA GLU A 582 1.16 33.11 -13.75
C GLU A 582 -0.27 33.42 -13.26
N GLU A 583 -1.27 33.19 -14.12
CA GLU A 583 -2.70 33.33 -13.78
C GLU A 583 -3.35 31.98 -13.42
N HIS A 584 -2.60 30.88 -13.47
CA HIS A 584 -3.11 29.56 -13.13
C HIS A 584 -3.37 29.47 -11.62
N TYR A 585 -4.50 28.86 -11.25
CA TYR A 585 -4.95 28.84 -9.85
C TYR A 585 -3.97 28.19 -8.87
N ILE A 586 -3.23 27.14 -9.30
CA ILE A 586 -2.18 26.52 -8.47
C ILE A 586 -1.03 27.51 -8.24
N TYR A 587 -0.60 28.21 -9.29
CA TYR A 587 0.48 29.19 -9.19
C TYR A 587 0.11 30.31 -8.22
N LEU A 588 -1.09 30.86 -8.38
CA LEU A 588 -1.63 31.91 -7.52
C LEU A 588 -1.78 31.46 -6.07
N LEU A 589 -2.30 30.25 -5.82
CA LEU A 589 -2.46 29.72 -4.47
C LEU A 589 -1.11 29.63 -3.72
N PHE A 590 -0.08 29.07 -4.36
CA PHE A 590 1.24 29.00 -3.76
C PHE A 590 1.87 30.40 -3.60
N LYS A 591 1.71 31.29 -4.60
CA LYS A 591 2.16 32.70 -4.49
C LYS A 591 1.53 33.39 -3.29
N TYR A 592 0.23 33.19 -3.05
CA TYR A 592 -0.45 33.73 -1.87
C TYR A 592 0.09 33.12 -0.57
N ALA A 593 0.44 31.84 -0.58
CA ALA A 593 1.04 31.18 0.58
C ALA A 593 2.43 31.73 0.91
N HIS A 594 3.27 32.07 -0.09
CA HIS A 594 4.51 32.80 0.17
C HIS A 594 4.26 34.18 0.78
N ILE A 595 3.24 34.92 0.32
CA ILE A 595 2.87 36.23 0.88
C ILE A 595 2.36 36.08 2.33
N ALA A 596 1.63 35.00 2.61
CA ALA A 596 1.11 34.70 3.94
C ALA A 596 2.20 34.18 4.90
N ALA A 597 3.27 33.58 4.38
CA ALA A 597 4.43 33.10 5.13
C ALA A 597 5.74 33.65 4.52
N PRO A 598 5.98 34.98 4.61
CA PRO A 598 7.08 35.61 3.91
C PRO A 598 8.40 35.39 4.64
N ASN A 599 9.47 35.14 3.88
CA ASN A 599 10.82 35.42 4.32
C ASN A 599 11.14 36.93 4.15
N ALA A 600 12.38 37.33 4.45
CA ALA A 600 12.79 38.73 4.29
C ALA A 600 12.73 39.23 2.84
N GLU A 601 13.07 38.38 1.87
CA GLU A 601 13.08 38.71 0.45
C GLU A 601 11.66 38.90 -0.11
N MET A 602 10.73 38.01 0.22
CA MET A 602 9.31 38.13 -0.13
C MET A 602 8.71 39.42 0.41
N ALA A 603 8.97 39.74 1.69
CA ALA A 603 8.45 40.99 2.28
C ALA A 603 9.02 42.24 1.57
N ALA A 604 10.29 42.21 1.18
CA ALA A 604 10.90 43.31 0.42
C ALA A 604 10.33 43.41 -1.00
N ALA A 605 10.17 42.28 -1.69
CA ALA A 605 9.61 42.22 -3.04
C ALA A 605 8.14 42.64 -3.07
N TYR A 606 7.33 42.17 -2.11
CA TYR A 606 5.92 42.56 -1.97
C TYR A 606 5.79 44.06 -1.76
N LYS A 607 6.61 44.65 -0.88
CA LYS A 607 6.62 46.10 -0.64
C LYS A 607 7.06 46.90 -1.87
N ALA A 608 8.07 46.44 -2.58
CA ALA A 608 8.60 47.11 -3.76
C ALA A 608 7.58 47.15 -4.92
N ASN A 609 6.77 46.10 -5.05
CA ASN A 609 5.79 45.94 -6.12
C ASN A 609 4.35 46.30 -5.68
N TYR A 610 4.15 46.83 -4.47
CA TYR A 610 2.80 47.05 -3.88
C TYR A 610 1.86 47.86 -4.78
N ALA A 611 2.38 48.87 -5.49
CA ALA A 611 1.59 49.72 -6.37
C ALA A 611 1.06 48.99 -7.62
N ASP A 612 1.68 47.88 -7.99
CA ASP A 612 1.35 47.07 -9.17
C ASP A 612 0.57 45.80 -8.81
N LEU A 613 0.29 45.57 -7.52
CA LEU A 613 -0.49 44.43 -7.07
C LEU A 613 -1.96 44.55 -7.48
N PRO A 614 -2.63 43.43 -7.77
CA PRO A 614 -4.07 43.42 -8.02
C PRO A 614 -4.86 44.02 -6.87
N GLU A 615 -5.90 44.80 -7.19
CA GLU A 615 -6.71 45.52 -6.21
C GLU A 615 -7.21 44.60 -5.09
N TYR A 616 -7.69 43.39 -5.42
CA TYR A 616 -8.24 42.46 -4.42
C TYR A 616 -7.28 42.09 -3.28
N MET A 617 -5.97 42.14 -3.50
CA MET A 617 -4.99 41.86 -2.44
C MET A 617 -4.97 42.96 -1.36
N THR A 618 -5.42 44.16 -1.69
CA THR A 618 -5.33 45.35 -0.84
C THR A 618 -6.64 45.68 -0.11
N LEU A 619 -7.78 45.08 -0.52
CA LEU A 619 -9.12 45.50 -0.08
C LEU A 619 -9.47 45.16 1.38
N ASP A 620 -8.77 44.20 2.00
CA ASP A 620 -9.16 43.62 3.29
C ASP A 620 -8.16 43.92 4.43
N GLY A 621 -7.29 44.91 4.24
CA GLY A 621 -6.40 45.40 5.30
C GLY A 621 -5.34 44.39 5.76
N HIS A 622 -4.95 43.46 4.88
CA HIS A 622 -3.92 42.45 5.15
C HIS A 622 -2.54 43.04 5.39
N ASP A 623 -2.25 44.19 4.81
CA ASP A 623 -1.00 44.92 4.99
C ASP A 623 -1.27 46.41 5.19
N ALA A 624 -0.25 47.11 5.71
CA ALA A 624 -0.27 48.56 5.84
C ALA A 624 0.76 49.17 4.87
N GLY A 625 0.30 49.56 3.68
CA GLY A 625 1.13 50.24 2.67
C GLY A 625 2.24 49.34 2.11
N GLY A 626 1.90 48.09 1.78
CA GLY A 626 2.83 47.07 1.27
C GLY A 626 3.67 46.39 2.32
N SER A 627 3.45 46.70 3.61
CA SER A 627 4.14 46.05 4.72
C SER A 627 3.28 44.91 5.26
N ILE A 628 3.48 43.71 4.72
CA ILE A 628 2.98 42.48 5.36
C ILE A 628 3.75 42.27 6.68
N ASP A 629 3.05 42.23 7.81
CA ASP A 629 3.59 42.36 9.18
C ASP A 629 4.74 41.38 9.55
N ALA A 630 5.45 41.72 10.64
CA ALA A 630 6.73 41.17 11.10
C ALA A 630 6.92 39.65 10.94
N TYR A 631 8.01 39.34 10.23
CA TYR A 631 8.56 38.09 9.71
C TYR A 631 8.47 36.81 10.58
N VAL A 632 8.34 35.67 9.88
CA VAL A 632 8.79 34.35 10.35
C VAL A 632 10.28 34.22 10.02
N VAL A 633 11.14 35.08 10.60
CA VAL A 633 12.40 35.49 9.95
C VAL A 633 13.42 34.37 9.68
N ASP A 634 13.47 33.31 10.48
CA ASP A 634 14.55 32.34 10.30
C ASP A 634 14.14 31.12 9.47
N ASN A 635 12.87 30.69 9.50
CA ASN A 635 12.39 29.49 8.80
C ASN A 635 10.87 29.52 8.58
N PRO A 636 10.36 30.12 7.49
CA PRO A 636 8.99 29.89 7.03
C PRO A 636 8.72 28.38 6.84
N PRO A 637 7.46 27.91 6.96
CA PRO A 637 7.13 26.53 6.62
C PRO A 637 7.40 26.29 5.14
N LYS A 638 7.94 25.11 4.82
CA LYS A 638 8.04 24.65 3.44
C LYS A 638 6.65 24.45 2.84
N LEU A 639 6.40 25.09 1.71
CA LEU A 639 5.12 24.99 1.02
C LEU A 639 5.07 23.71 0.17
N THR A 640 4.13 22.82 0.50
CA THR A 640 4.08 21.46 -0.03
C THR A 640 2.88 21.27 -0.95
N TYR A 641 3.11 20.65 -2.11
CA TYR A 641 2.05 20.02 -2.90
C TYR A 641 1.96 18.55 -2.50
N ASN A 642 0.81 18.09 -2.00
CA ASN A 642 0.65 16.74 -1.44
C ASN A 642 -0.34 15.90 -2.26
N ASP A 643 -0.03 14.63 -2.51
CA ASP A 643 -0.95 13.74 -3.24
C ASP A 643 -0.70 12.25 -2.91
N TYR A 644 -1.73 11.40 -3.06
CA TYR A 644 -1.60 9.94 -2.97
C TYR A 644 -1.45 9.28 -4.34
N GLY A 645 -1.16 7.97 -4.33
CA GLY A 645 -1.06 7.16 -5.55
C GLY A 645 0.16 7.53 -6.40
N ILE A 646 1.14 8.21 -5.82
CA ILE A 646 2.40 8.59 -6.48
C ILE A 646 3.25 7.36 -6.85
N ALA A 647 3.05 6.21 -6.20
CA ALA A 647 3.59 4.94 -6.69
C ALA A 647 3.13 4.61 -8.13
N THR A 648 2.02 5.19 -8.60
CA THR A 648 1.68 5.14 -10.02
C THR A 648 2.61 6.05 -10.82
N ARG A 649 3.51 5.44 -11.61
CA ARG A 649 4.54 6.17 -12.38
C ARG A 649 3.99 7.31 -13.25
N SER A 650 2.83 7.13 -13.89
CA SER A 650 2.20 8.18 -14.71
C SER A 650 1.79 9.38 -13.87
N LYS A 651 1.20 9.16 -12.69
CA LYS A 651 0.84 10.23 -11.76
C LYS A 651 2.08 10.94 -11.21
N ALA A 652 3.11 10.19 -10.82
CA ALA A 652 4.39 10.77 -10.40
C ALA A 652 4.96 11.69 -11.47
N ARG A 653 4.94 11.24 -12.74
CA ARG A 653 5.42 12.02 -13.88
C ARG A 653 4.60 13.27 -14.15
N THR A 654 3.28 13.19 -14.02
CA THR A 654 2.39 14.36 -14.15
C THR A 654 2.68 15.41 -13.09
N VAL A 655 2.83 15.01 -11.82
CA VAL A 655 3.22 15.92 -10.73
C VAL A 655 4.60 16.51 -10.99
N TYR A 656 5.58 15.70 -11.41
CA TYR A 656 6.92 16.19 -11.78
C TYR A 656 6.86 17.30 -12.83
N ASN A 657 6.09 17.11 -13.91
CA ASN A 657 5.97 18.08 -14.99
C ASN A 657 5.25 19.37 -14.53
N MET A 658 4.20 19.24 -13.72
CA MET A 658 3.49 20.38 -13.12
C MET A 658 4.41 21.22 -12.25
N VAL A 659 5.08 20.60 -11.27
CA VAL A 659 5.96 21.31 -10.34
C VAL A 659 7.13 21.95 -11.08
N ARG A 660 7.73 21.25 -12.04
CA ARG A 660 8.81 21.78 -12.86
C ARG A 660 8.38 23.03 -13.64
N GLU A 661 7.24 22.99 -14.32
CA GLU A 661 6.75 24.13 -15.12
C GLU A 661 6.45 25.34 -14.21
N LEU A 662 5.69 25.12 -13.12
CA LEU A 662 5.32 26.16 -12.15
C LEU A 662 6.55 26.81 -11.50
N ASN A 663 7.47 26.00 -10.97
CA ASN A 663 8.64 26.51 -10.27
C ASN A 663 9.64 27.17 -11.22
N THR A 664 9.70 26.76 -12.49
CA THR A 664 10.53 27.44 -13.50
C THR A 664 10.02 28.86 -13.77
N ALA A 665 8.72 29.05 -13.90
CA ALA A 665 8.15 30.38 -14.13
C ALA A 665 8.26 31.30 -12.91
N TRP A 666 8.17 30.72 -11.71
CA TRP A 666 8.37 31.47 -10.47
C TRP A 666 9.72 32.19 -10.39
N LEU A 667 10.78 31.63 -10.99
CA LEU A 667 12.11 32.26 -11.02
C LEU A 667 12.13 33.65 -11.68
N SER A 668 11.11 33.97 -12.50
CA SER A 668 10.96 35.27 -13.15
C SER A 668 9.85 36.15 -12.55
N ASP A 669 9.14 35.69 -11.53
CA ASP A 669 8.07 36.47 -10.91
C ASP A 669 8.66 37.69 -10.18
N PRO A 670 8.02 38.87 -10.25
CA PRO A 670 8.43 40.05 -9.48
C PRO A 670 8.47 39.85 -7.97
N LEU A 671 7.75 38.83 -7.45
CA LEU A 671 7.74 38.47 -6.04
C LEU A 671 8.67 37.29 -5.69
N TYR A 672 9.48 36.79 -6.63
CA TYR A 672 10.42 35.70 -6.36
C TYR A 672 11.29 36.00 -5.13
N ASP A 673 11.27 35.09 -4.15
CA ASP A 673 11.84 35.30 -2.81
C ASP A 673 13.02 34.36 -2.51
N GLY A 674 13.65 33.83 -3.56
CA GLY A 674 14.77 32.90 -3.45
C GLY A 674 14.37 31.47 -3.10
N ARG A 675 13.09 31.20 -2.79
CA ARG A 675 12.56 29.85 -2.54
C ARG A 675 11.80 29.35 -3.76
N PRO A 676 11.78 28.02 -4.04
CA PRO A 676 10.85 27.45 -5.00
C PRO A 676 9.39 27.78 -4.66
N LEU A 677 8.52 27.90 -5.67
CA LEU A 677 7.09 28.17 -5.46
C LEU A 677 6.42 27.02 -4.71
N ILE A 678 6.64 25.81 -5.20
CA ILE A 678 6.35 24.56 -4.49
C ILE A 678 7.68 24.07 -3.92
N GLU A 679 7.87 24.20 -2.61
CA GLU A 679 9.13 23.89 -1.94
C GLU A 679 9.32 22.40 -1.71
N ASP A 680 8.28 21.65 -1.35
CA ASP A 680 8.35 20.20 -1.17
C ASP A 680 7.26 19.50 -2.00
N ILE A 681 7.57 18.29 -2.48
CA ILE A 681 6.57 17.37 -3.03
C ILE A 681 6.21 16.33 -1.95
N GLY A 682 4.95 16.34 -1.52
CA GLY A 682 4.38 15.43 -0.54
C GLY A 682 3.81 14.17 -1.18
N ILE A 683 4.25 13.02 -0.69
CA ILE A 683 3.77 11.70 -1.05
C ILE A 683 2.95 11.19 0.13
N GLN A 684 1.64 11.02 -0.01
CA GLN A 684 0.83 10.50 1.09
C GLN A 684 1.32 9.10 1.52
N GLY A 685 1.42 8.15 0.58
CA GLY A 685 1.90 6.80 0.88
C GLY A 685 0.85 5.90 1.53
N HIS A 686 -0.43 6.13 1.23
CA HIS A 686 -1.52 5.19 1.52
C HIS A 686 -1.49 3.98 0.58
N ASP A 687 -0.60 3.04 0.87
CA ASP A 687 -0.26 1.95 -0.05
C ASP A 687 -0.71 0.57 0.48
N SER A 688 -0.39 -0.47 -0.27
CA SER A 688 -0.66 -1.87 0.10
C SER A 688 0.61 -2.68 -0.13
N VAL A 689 0.87 -3.67 0.73
CA VAL A 689 1.97 -4.63 0.50
C VAL A 689 1.85 -5.20 -0.91
N GLY A 690 2.93 -5.15 -1.68
CA GLY A 690 2.87 -5.43 -3.11
C GLY A 690 4.22 -5.77 -3.71
N LYS A 691 4.19 -6.53 -4.80
CA LYS A 691 5.41 -7.09 -5.42
C LYS A 691 6.39 -6.02 -5.95
N THR A 692 5.94 -4.81 -6.25
CA THR A 692 6.73 -3.75 -6.89
C THR A 692 6.64 -2.40 -6.17
N LEU A 693 6.04 -2.34 -4.98
CA LEU A 693 5.73 -1.07 -4.33
C LEU A 693 6.98 -0.22 -4.09
N ALA A 694 8.06 -0.85 -3.60
CA ALA A 694 9.32 -0.17 -3.32
C ALA A 694 9.98 0.37 -4.59
N SER A 695 10.06 -0.42 -5.67
CA SER A 695 10.66 0.04 -6.93
C SER A 695 9.81 1.08 -7.67
N ASP A 696 8.49 1.05 -7.53
CA ASP A 696 7.60 2.07 -8.08
C ASP A 696 7.67 3.40 -7.31
N ASN A 697 7.77 3.35 -5.97
CA ASN A 697 8.10 4.54 -5.18
C ASN A 697 9.51 5.05 -5.48
N GLN A 698 10.48 4.16 -5.74
CA GLN A 698 11.84 4.55 -6.14
C GLN A 698 11.85 5.37 -7.44
N TYR A 699 11.00 5.03 -8.41
CA TYR A 699 10.85 5.82 -9.64
C TYR A 699 10.39 7.25 -9.32
N ALA A 700 9.37 7.42 -8.48
CA ALA A 700 8.87 8.74 -8.08
C ALA A 700 9.93 9.54 -7.31
N MET A 701 10.61 8.90 -6.36
CA MET A 701 11.68 9.53 -5.58
C MET A 701 12.83 10.01 -6.47
N ALA A 702 13.22 9.22 -7.48
CA ALA A 702 14.23 9.62 -8.44
C ALA A 702 13.79 10.82 -9.30
N LEU A 703 12.55 10.83 -9.81
CA LEU A 703 12.01 11.99 -10.54
C LEU A 703 12.11 13.26 -9.70
N TYR A 704 11.64 13.23 -8.46
CA TYR A 704 11.61 14.42 -7.61
C TYR A 704 13.00 14.82 -7.12
N ALA A 705 13.90 13.86 -6.87
CA ALA A 705 15.30 14.15 -6.57
C ALA A 705 15.97 14.95 -7.70
N THR A 706 15.66 14.67 -8.99
CA THR A 706 16.21 15.48 -10.08
C THR A 706 15.76 16.95 -10.04
N LEU A 707 14.57 17.25 -9.50
CA LEU A 707 14.12 18.63 -9.31
C LEU A 707 14.86 19.30 -8.16
N VAL A 708 15.15 18.56 -7.09
CA VAL A 708 15.98 19.04 -5.98
C VAL A 708 17.41 19.31 -6.44
N ASP A 709 18.01 18.40 -7.22
CA ASP A 709 19.34 18.58 -7.79
C ASP A 709 19.43 19.80 -8.74
N GLN A 710 18.31 20.16 -9.40
CA GLN A 710 18.19 21.35 -10.24
C GLN A 710 17.92 22.65 -9.45
N GLY A 711 17.72 22.56 -8.13
CA GLY A 711 17.31 23.69 -7.28
C GLY A 711 15.88 24.17 -7.53
N LEU A 712 15.06 23.38 -8.23
CA LEU A 712 13.67 23.70 -8.51
C LEU A 712 12.73 23.30 -7.37
N VAL A 713 13.14 22.43 -6.46
CA VAL A 713 12.38 22.00 -5.27
C VAL A 713 13.38 21.87 -4.11
N SER A 714 12.95 22.08 -2.87
CA SER A 714 13.78 21.98 -1.66
C SER A 714 13.83 20.56 -1.08
N GLY A 715 12.82 19.73 -1.33
CA GLY A 715 12.78 18.36 -0.83
C GLY A 715 11.51 17.58 -1.16
N ILE A 716 11.42 16.41 -0.54
CA ILE A 716 10.32 15.46 -0.65
C ILE A 716 9.85 15.15 0.77
N SER A 717 8.56 14.91 0.96
CA SER A 717 8.02 14.38 2.21
C SER A 717 7.17 13.14 1.95
N TYR A 718 7.19 12.19 2.87
CA TYR A 718 6.06 11.27 3.01
C TYR A 718 5.19 11.74 4.17
N SER A 719 3.95 12.10 3.90
CA SER A 719 3.08 12.80 4.84
C SER A 719 2.07 11.88 5.53
N GLU A 720 1.76 10.71 4.97
CA GLU A 720 0.64 9.85 5.41
C GLU A 720 0.91 8.34 5.29
N PHE A 721 2.16 7.89 5.50
CA PHE A 721 2.57 6.53 5.16
C PHE A 721 1.91 5.47 6.04
N ASP A 722 1.22 4.52 5.40
CA ASP A 722 0.67 3.31 6.00
C ASP A 722 0.48 2.21 4.94
N LEU A 723 0.35 0.95 5.38
CA LEU A 723 0.28 -0.20 4.48
C LEU A 723 -0.93 -1.08 4.76
N LYS A 724 -1.76 -1.32 3.75
CA LYS A 724 -2.78 -2.39 3.79
C LYS A 724 -2.17 -3.75 3.51
N MET A 725 -2.84 -4.79 4.01
CA MET A 725 -2.50 -6.19 3.71
C MET A 725 -3.54 -6.76 2.73
N PRO A 726 -3.23 -6.91 1.43
CA PRO A 726 -4.16 -7.53 0.47
C PRO A 726 -4.20 -9.06 0.65
N THR A 727 -5.28 -9.69 0.20
CA THR A 727 -5.42 -11.17 0.22
C THR A 727 -4.40 -11.88 -0.65
N SER A 728 -3.83 -11.18 -1.64
CA SER A 728 -2.76 -11.65 -2.52
C SER A 728 -1.36 -11.60 -1.90
N ALA A 729 -1.19 -11.05 -0.70
CA ALA A 729 0.08 -11.05 0.01
C ALA A 729 0.40 -12.44 0.62
N PRO A 730 1.70 -12.74 0.88
CA PRO A 730 2.12 -14.01 1.45
C PRO A 730 1.38 -14.35 2.76
N GLY A 731 0.97 -15.62 2.90
CA GLY A 731 0.21 -16.11 4.06
C GLY A 731 -1.31 -16.06 3.91
N GLY A 732 -1.85 -15.40 2.87
CA GLY A 732 -3.25 -15.48 2.42
C GLY A 732 -4.33 -14.85 3.32
N GLY A 733 -5.43 -14.37 2.72
CA GLY A 733 -6.80 -14.46 3.26
C GLY A 733 -7.22 -13.73 4.56
N ALA A 734 -6.55 -12.68 5.03
CA ALA A 734 -7.15 -11.81 6.07
C ALA A 734 -7.86 -10.62 5.41
N ILE A 735 -9.18 -10.48 5.65
CA ILE A 735 -9.90 -9.22 5.39
C ILE A 735 -9.52 -8.27 6.53
N ALA A 736 -8.79 -7.21 6.21
CA ALA A 736 -8.38 -6.23 7.21
C ALA A 736 -9.59 -5.49 7.83
N PRO A 737 -9.49 -5.04 9.10
CA PRO A 737 -8.43 -5.33 10.06
C PRO A 737 -8.73 -6.64 10.82
N ALA A 738 -7.88 -7.65 10.62
CA ALA A 738 -7.88 -8.90 11.37
C ALA A 738 -6.49 -9.12 11.97
N VAL A 739 -6.38 -9.99 12.98
CA VAL A 739 -5.09 -10.43 13.50
C VAL A 739 -4.31 -11.10 12.36
N LEU A 740 -3.08 -10.64 12.11
CA LEU A 740 -2.25 -11.18 11.05
C LEU A 740 -1.65 -12.53 11.48
N ASN A 741 -1.62 -13.51 10.57
CA ASN A 741 -0.81 -14.69 10.79
C ASN A 741 0.70 -14.36 10.65
N VAL A 742 1.55 -15.26 11.13
CA VAL A 742 3.00 -15.03 11.16
C VAL A 742 3.59 -14.61 9.80
N ARG A 743 3.15 -15.22 8.69
CA ARG A 743 3.68 -14.92 7.34
C ARG A 743 3.14 -13.61 6.77
N GLN A 744 1.90 -13.26 7.05
CA GLN A 744 1.37 -11.92 6.70
C GLN A 744 2.10 -10.82 7.48
N SER A 745 2.37 -11.07 8.76
CA SER A 745 3.18 -10.15 9.56
C SER A 745 4.60 -10.03 9.01
N ASP A 746 5.21 -11.13 8.53
CA ASP A 746 6.51 -11.09 7.86
C ASP A 746 6.48 -10.23 6.60
N ALA A 747 5.47 -10.43 5.74
CA ALA A 747 5.30 -9.64 4.52
C ALA A 747 5.11 -8.15 4.81
N LEU A 748 4.34 -7.80 5.85
CA LEU A 748 4.20 -6.42 6.31
C LEU A 748 5.55 -5.82 6.70
N GLY A 749 6.31 -6.54 7.53
CA GLY A 749 7.63 -6.10 7.99
C GLY A 749 8.64 -6.01 6.86
N TYR A 750 8.59 -6.92 5.91
CA TYR A 750 9.47 -6.95 4.74
C TYR A 750 9.21 -5.72 3.85
N GLU A 751 7.95 -5.39 3.54
CA GLU A 751 7.60 -4.20 2.77
C GLU A 751 8.02 -2.91 3.50
N TYR A 752 7.75 -2.79 4.82
CA TYR A 752 8.25 -1.67 5.61
C TYR A 752 9.78 -1.57 5.57
N ALA A 753 10.49 -2.70 5.60
CA ALA A 753 11.94 -2.72 5.49
C ALA A 753 12.40 -2.23 4.10
N LEU A 754 11.80 -2.70 3.00
CA LEU A 754 12.09 -2.22 1.66
C LEU A 754 11.88 -0.69 1.57
N MET A 755 10.76 -0.19 2.09
CA MET A 755 10.42 1.24 2.07
C MET A 755 11.37 2.07 2.95
N TYR A 756 11.73 1.63 4.16
CA TYR A 756 12.70 2.37 5.00
C TYR A 756 14.13 2.29 4.47
N LYS A 757 14.48 1.22 3.75
CA LYS A 757 15.73 1.15 2.98
C LYS A 757 15.68 2.12 1.80
N LEU A 758 14.56 2.24 1.09
CA LEU A 758 14.36 3.27 0.07
C LEU A 758 14.44 4.69 0.65
N PHE A 759 13.84 4.96 1.81
CA PHE A 759 13.94 6.28 2.45
C PHE A 759 15.38 6.60 2.87
N THR A 760 16.09 5.60 3.38
CA THR A 760 17.53 5.67 3.69
C THR A 760 18.35 5.97 2.43
N LYS A 761 18.05 5.21 1.36
CA LYS A 761 18.18 5.51 -0.08
C LYS A 761 18.23 6.99 -0.35
N PHE A 762 17.10 7.67 -0.18
CA PHE A 762 16.88 9.04 -0.63
C PHE A 762 17.02 10.11 0.47
N ALA A 763 17.55 9.76 1.64
CA ALA A 763 17.53 10.60 2.85
C ALA A 763 17.92 12.10 2.67
N PRO A 764 18.99 12.46 1.95
CA PRO A 764 19.33 13.84 1.58
C PRO A 764 18.21 14.67 0.93
N TYR A 765 17.27 14.02 0.26
CA TYR A 765 16.13 14.65 -0.41
C TYR A 765 14.86 14.65 0.43
N ILE A 766 14.83 13.89 1.54
CA ILE A 766 13.62 13.69 2.34
C ILE A 766 13.64 14.61 3.56
N ASP A 767 12.60 15.43 3.70
CA ASP A 767 12.42 16.28 4.87
C ASP A 767 11.92 15.47 6.08
N HIS A 768 10.84 14.72 5.87
CA HIS A 768 10.21 13.89 6.88
C HIS A 768 9.39 12.73 6.30
N ILE A 769 9.15 11.72 7.13
CA ILE A 769 8.24 10.60 6.90
C ILE A 769 7.26 10.56 8.08
N ILE A 770 5.98 10.75 7.85
CA ILE A 770 4.91 10.66 8.85
C ILE A 770 4.16 9.35 8.66
N SER A 771 4.01 8.58 9.73
CA SER A 771 3.11 7.44 9.75
C SER A 771 1.67 7.90 9.99
N TRP A 772 0.71 7.42 9.21
CA TRP A 772 -0.70 7.80 9.36
C TRP A 772 -1.44 7.02 10.46
N GLY A 773 -0.79 6.90 11.60
CA GLY A 773 -1.28 6.30 12.83
C GLY A 773 -0.20 6.29 13.89
N VAL A 774 -0.60 6.05 15.14
CA VAL A 774 0.33 5.84 16.25
C VAL A 774 0.34 4.36 16.64
N SER A 775 -0.83 3.77 16.87
CA SER A 775 -0.98 2.36 17.16
C SER A 775 -2.31 1.83 16.62
N GLY A 776 -2.39 0.53 16.36
CA GLY A 776 -3.56 -0.13 15.79
C GLY A 776 -3.64 -0.03 14.27
N SER A 777 -4.77 0.48 13.78
CA SER A 777 -5.05 0.59 12.34
C SER A 777 -5.19 2.05 11.92
N GLY A 778 -4.65 2.39 10.76
CA GLY A 778 -4.97 3.63 10.06
C GLY A 778 -6.41 3.63 9.54
N TRP A 779 -6.87 4.78 9.03
CA TRP A 779 -8.28 5.02 8.69
C TRP A 779 -8.86 4.10 7.61
N GLN A 780 -8.00 3.50 6.78
CA GLN A 780 -8.41 2.60 5.69
C GLN A 780 -8.33 1.11 6.07
N GLY A 781 -8.18 0.76 7.34
CA GLY A 781 -7.83 -0.62 7.72
C GLY A 781 -6.36 -0.97 7.43
N SER A 782 -5.49 0.02 7.40
CA SER A 782 -4.04 -0.09 7.16
C SER A 782 -3.27 -0.38 8.45
N TYR A 783 -2.12 -1.05 8.35
CA TYR A 783 -1.22 -1.33 9.47
C TYR A 783 -0.14 -0.25 9.58
N VAL A 784 0.08 0.21 10.81
CA VAL A 784 1.18 1.12 11.16
C VAL A 784 2.28 0.36 11.91
N LEU A 785 3.19 1.04 12.63
CA LEU A 785 4.36 0.42 13.26
C LEU A 785 4.04 -0.28 14.59
N PHE A 786 2.91 0.05 15.23
CA PHE A 786 2.50 -0.51 16.51
C PHE A 786 1.07 -1.05 16.40
N ASP A 787 0.79 -2.19 17.03
CA ASP A 787 -0.54 -2.82 16.98
C ASP A 787 -1.53 -2.19 17.98
N GLY A 788 -2.77 -2.68 18.00
CA GLY A 788 -3.84 -2.16 18.85
C GLY A 788 -3.62 -2.38 20.36
N GLU A 789 -2.63 -3.19 20.73
CA GLU A 789 -2.20 -3.42 22.11
C GLU A 789 -0.92 -2.63 22.46
N ASP A 790 -0.57 -1.66 21.62
CA ASP A 790 0.62 -0.81 21.76
C ASP A 790 1.94 -1.60 21.71
N ASN A 791 1.96 -2.79 21.09
CA ASN A 791 3.17 -3.57 20.89
C ASN A 791 3.79 -3.27 19.52
N ALA A 792 5.12 -3.30 19.45
CA ALA A 792 5.86 -3.21 18.21
C ALA A 792 5.53 -4.42 17.32
N ASN A 793 4.99 -4.14 16.14
CA ASN A 793 4.71 -5.18 15.14
C ASN A 793 5.89 -5.33 14.17
N ALA A 794 5.76 -6.26 13.22
CA ALA A 794 6.79 -6.50 12.21
C ALA A 794 7.15 -5.25 11.38
N GLY A 795 6.22 -4.33 11.14
CA GLY A 795 6.48 -3.04 10.49
C GLY A 795 7.49 -2.19 11.25
N TYR A 796 7.39 -2.11 12.59
CA TYR A 796 8.42 -1.43 13.40
C TYR A 796 9.80 -2.07 13.26
N TYR A 797 9.87 -3.41 13.31
CA TYR A 797 11.16 -4.11 13.22
C TYR A 797 11.78 -3.99 11.82
N GLY A 798 10.95 -4.06 10.78
CA GLY A 798 11.38 -3.77 9.41
C GLY A 798 11.90 -2.34 9.26
N ALA A 799 11.17 -1.36 9.81
CA ALA A 799 11.57 0.04 9.77
C ALA A 799 12.87 0.30 10.53
N VAL A 800 13.07 -0.27 11.73
CA VAL A 800 14.22 0.09 12.58
C VAL A 800 15.54 -0.56 12.17
N LYS A 801 15.50 -1.74 11.51
CA LYS A 801 16.68 -2.41 10.92
C LYS A 801 16.33 -3.11 9.60
N PRO A 802 16.19 -2.34 8.51
CA PRO A 802 15.73 -2.86 7.22
C PRO A 802 16.49 -4.08 6.69
N ASP A 803 17.82 -3.95 6.51
CA ASP A 803 18.63 -5.04 5.94
C ASP A 803 18.57 -6.31 6.79
N ARG A 804 18.55 -6.15 8.12
CA ARG A 804 18.48 -7.29 9.04
C ARG A 804 17.14 -8.01 8.88
N PHE A 805 16.05 -7.27 8.76
CA PHE A 805 14.72 -7.85 8.61
C PHE A 805 14.58 -8.55 7.26
N ILE A 806 14.97 -7.90 6.15
CA ILE A 806 14.90 -8.46 4.79
C ILE A 806 15.69 -9.79 4.72
N LEU A 807 16.96 -9.75 5.11
CA LEU A 807 17.81 -10.94 5.12
C LEU A 807 17.21 -12.02 6.03
N GLY A 808 16.71 -11.67 7.22
CA GLY A 808 16.12 -12.64 8.13
C GLY A 808 14.80 -13.28 7.67
N HIS A 809 14.24 -12.82 6.55
CA HIS A 809 12.98 -13.31 5.98
C HIS A 809 13.10 -13.58 4.46
N SER A 810 14.28 -13.98 3.97
CA SER A 810 14.53 -14.20 2.53
C SER A 810 13.68 -15.28 1.86
N TYR A 811 12.97 -16.11 2.64
CA TYR A 811 11.91 -16.99 2.11
C TYR A 811 10.70 -16.22 1.53
N LEU A 812 10.69 -14.89 1.63
CA LEU A 812 9.74 -14.00 0.96
C LEU A 812 10.28 -13.42 -0.36
N ASP A 813 11.54 -13.65 -0.71
CA ASP A 813 12.18 -13.05 -1.89
C ASP A 813 11.47 -13.44 -3.20
N ASP A 814 10.91 -14.65 -3.29
CA ASP A 814 10.10 -15.08 -4.44
C ASP A 814 8.87 -14.19 -4.67
N TYR A 815 8.29 -13.61 -3.60
CA TYR A 815 7.18 -12.67 -3.73
C TYR A 815 7.66 -11.27 -4.07
N PHE A 816 8.77 -10.83 -3.47
CA PHE A 816 9.40 -9.52 -3.65
C PHE A 816 10.56 -9.55 -4.66
N GLU A 817 10.41 -10.36 -5.71
CA GLU A 817 11.52 -10.73 -6.59
C GLU A 817 12.24 -9.51 -7.17
N GLY A 818 13.53 -9.39 -6.84
CA GLY A 818 14.39 -8.32 -7.33
C GLY A 818 14.21 -6.96 -6.63
N GLU A 819 13.28 -6.80 -5.70
CA GLU A 819 13.03 -5.49 -5.05
C GLU A 819 14.22 -5.07 -4.19
N TYR A 820 14.81 -6.00 -3.43
CA TYR A 820 15.97 -5.68 -2.59
C TYR A 820 17.18 -5.25 -3.40
N GLU A 821 17.43 -5.86 -4.56
CA GLU A 821 18.49 -5.50 -5.50
C GLU A 821 18.25 -4.11 -6.11
N LYS A 822 17.00 -3.82 -6.51
CA LYS A 822 16.62 -2.53 -7.12
C LYS A 822 16.84 -1.35 -6.17
N ILE A 823 16.70 -1.55 -4.86
CA ILE A 823 16.85 -0.47 -3.87
C ILE A 823 18.28 -0.33 -3.32
N GLN A 824 19.26 -1.11 -3.80
CA GLN A 824 20.65 -0.92 -3.43
C GLN A 824 21.22 0.40 -3.98
N ASP A 825 22.28 0.89 -3.33
CA ASP A 825 23.05 2.04 -3.83
C ASP A 825 23.64 1.73 -5.22
N GLY A 826 23.72 2.74 -6.10
CA GLY A 826 24.22 2.57 -7.46
C GLY A 826 23.30 1.85 -8.45
N TYR A 827 22.11 1.36 -8.03
CA TYR A 827 21.12 0.85 -8.98
C TYR A 827 20.64 1.97 -9.92
N GLN A 828 20.68 1.71 -11.23
CA GLN A 828 20.26 2.65 -12.26
C GLN A 828 18.74 2.64 -12.41
N ILE A 829 18.11 3.77 -12.16
CA ILE A 829 16.65 3.94 -12.22
C ILE A 829 16.30 4.53 -13.58
N ASP A 830 15.52 3.80 -14.37
CA ASP A 830 15.04 4.28 -15.66
C ASP A 830 13.89 5.28 -15.49
N LEU A 831 14.10 6.53 -15.92
CA LEU A 831 13.12 7.60 -15.92
C LEU A 831 12.43 7.77 -17.28
N GLY A 832 12.64 6.84 -18.21
CA GLY A 832 12.10 6.84 -19.56
C GLY A 832 12.81 7.84 -20.46
N ASP A 833 12.05 8.77 -21.04
CA ASP A 833 12.55 9.83 -21.91
C ASP A 833 13.47 10.84 -21.21
N LEU A 834 13.49 10.85 -19.86
CA LEU A 834 14.41 11.66 -19.07
C LEU A 834 15.79 10.98 -18.84
N GLY A 835 15.98 9.76 -19.34
CA GLY A 835 17.21 8.99 -19.18
C GLY A 835 17.25 8.19 -17.88
N THR A 836 18.45 7.93 -17.35
CA THR A 836 18.65 7.17 -16.12
C THR A 836 19.10 8.06 -14.97
N TYR A 837 18.61 7.76 -13.77
CA TYR A 837 19.07 8.36 -12.53
C TYR A 837 19.87 7.33 -11.73
N THR A 838 21.03 7.74 -11.24
CA THR A 838 21.88 6.91 -10.36
C THR A 838 22.28 7.77 -9.18
N ARG A 839 22.13 7.22 -7.99
CA ARG A 839 22.58 7.86 -6.76
C ARG A 839 23.91 7.31 -6.32
#